data_AF-A0A7Y8TGW3-F1
#
_entry.id   AF-A0A7Y8TGW3-F1
#
_cell.length_a   1.000
_cell.length_b   1.000
_cell.length_c   1.000
_cell.angle_alpha   90.00
_cell.angle_beta   90.00
_cell.angle_gamma   90.00
#
_symmetry.space_group_name_H-M   'P 1'
#
loop_
_entity.id
_entity.type
_entity.pdbx_description
1 polymer ?
#
loop_
_entity_poly.entity_id
_entity_poly.type
_entity_poly.pdbx_seq_one_letter_code
_entity_poly.pdbx_strand_id
1 'polypeptide(L)'
;MSKRISLLLLCFLFSVKLLAQKNHDLSQYNVIWNSPSEDSFGSMPLGNGDIGVNVWVEKNGDLLFYISKVDAFDASHFLPKLGRIRLKLSPALDVEKFKQTLNLIDASVLIEAGDVKLRVWVDANHPVIRIEGKSQKPFLATIMEESLRPLVNINDTLPKKGTVGILFNDTKNRLVWCYRNLTSVWAKNFENQNTPCMVSKTKDPILLRTSGCLLQAKGFERENDSTLQQKRQSTAFDCSIKVISTQSTNLKDWLSEVSKPVKDDWAAHCAYWKSFWNRSYIEITACKKGKFNLDQCRFTQFAQGSKAYEGHKEIDATKNIFQISQRYALERFCEAAASRGVVPPLYNGSIFTMDMPTGVLGFSGPKSKPVSPDGRDWAYLSFMWQNTRHPYWAMNTRGDYETVRPGMQFVRDGLDVCRDHCLKIFGHEGAFIMEASWWNNVGVFNWGNIPTHLRYHQLATIELPAIMCEYFEHTRDHKFLNEILLPCADEFIKYYELHFPKRDIKGIMQMEGVGCVETYQGVTNPCTEIGGMKYVLTKLLSFEIEDKRRQHWKDLLKALPDVPLRKIRGLNLLAVGDKYEPGRTICESPEMYSIYPFRQVWLGKSTLLSNARQSFHVRTTSLDGTVDDQGTETGGWQSSPVQAAYLGLPREAARLLSINFNDQFIKWNDNVDPNAPFPTRPHARFPAFWECKMDGTPDNDHGANSANTLQSMLLQSDGKKIFLLPAWPEDWDVSFKLCASNNTTIECVYREGKIQSLKVSPESRRTDIFDQSTPQQRIRNLVEVALADHNYLFGLPPMLDAQPISGNATKAWISKYGQTLEGCKAGPWPNSVFKNNIVYVHILNWKEGGIMLSTIPRKLITYKSITGNVKVVQLIQGLKITGTPDSLNTIVRLEFDDSVEDIAMSLPSKGSFTLGKKCIIQSQTNGQLTAEVNFNEEKSIKRFEFTIDNPSYLRGQGRSFELQARLTDDNWKTIYQGNVFGTICSNTFNPIVAKAVRLVIKAKAIKQLDVF
;
A
#
# COMPACT_ATOMS: atom_id res chain seq x y z
N MET A 1 -62.61 1.45 -26.40
CA MET A 1 -61.14 1.29 -26.55
C MET A 1 -60.32 2.39 -25.85
N SER A 2 -60.81 3.62 -25.64
CA SER A 2 -59.99 4.71 -25.09
C SER A 2 -59.72 4.65 -23.56
N LYS A 3 -60.56 4.00 -22.75
CA LYS A 3 -60.36 3.90 -21.29
C LYS A 3 -59.40 2.80 -20.82
N ARG A 4 -59.04 1.82 -21.67
CA ARG A 4 -58.07 0.75 -21.32
C ARG A 4 -56.61 1.12 -21.63
N ILE A 5 -56.38 2.07 -22.53
CA ILE A 5 -55.02 2.53 -22.90
C ILE A 5 -54.47 3.51 -21.85
N SER A 6 -55.32 4.34 -21.25
CA SER A 6 -54.90 5.26 -20.18
C SER A 6 -54.54 4.56 -18.86
N LEU A 7 -55.13 3.40 -18.56
CA LEU A 7 -54.79 2.61 -17.36
C LEU A 7 -53.48 1.82 -17.54
N LEU A 8 -53.19 1.35 -18.77
CA LEU A 8 -51.93 0.70 -19.12
C LEU A 8 -50.75 1.69 -19.18
N LEU A 9 -50.96 2.93 -19.62
CA LEU A 9 -49.93 3.98 -19.53
C LEU A 9 -49.69 4.47 -18.09
N LEU A 10 -50.72 4.48 -17.23
CA LEU A 10 -50.53 4.82 -15.81
C LEU A 10 -49.79 3.71 -15.05
N CYS A 11 -50.02 2.43 -15.38
CA CYS A 11 -49.24 1.31 -14.83
C CYS A 11 -47.80 1.25 -15.37
N PHE A 12 -47.55 1.70 -16.59
CA PHE A 12 -46.18 1.83 -17.12
C PHE A 12 -45.44 3.06 -16.57
N LEU A 13 -46.15 4.16 -16.25
CA LEU A 13 -45.55 5.34 -15.61
C LEU A 13 -45.37 5.18 -14.08
N PHE A 14 -46.03 4.21 -13.45
CA PHE A 14 -45.77 3.82 -12.05
C PHE A 14 -44.75 2.68 -11.88
N SER A 15 -44.24 2.09 -12.97
CA SER A 15 -43.14 1.11 -12.93
C SER A 15 -41.79 1.66 -13.41
N VAL A 16 -41.73 2.94 -13.82
CA VAL A 16 -40.50 3.64 -14.27
C VAL A 16 -39.95 4.64 -13.23
N LYS A 17 -40.52 4.68 -12.02
CA LYS A 17 -39.90 5.32 -10.85
C LYS A 17 -39.84 4.35 -9.68
N LEU A 18 -38.80 3.51 -9.65
CA LEU A 18 -38.04 3.08 -8.44
C LEU A 18 -37.07 1.92 -8.74
N LEU A 19 -36.29 2.00 -9.81
CA LEU A 19 -34.85 1.77 -9.65
C LEU A 19 -34.25 3.11 -9.18
N ALA A 20 -34.73 3.60 -8.04
CA ALA A 20 -33.93 4.51 -7.27
C ALA A 20 -32.70 3.68 -6.92
N GLN A 21 -31.59 4.00 -7.58
CA GLN A 21 -30.25 3.61 -7.17
C GLN A 21 -30.27 3.69 -5.65
N LYS A 22 -30.22 2.54 -4.94
CA LYS A 22 -30.30 2.52 -3.49
C LYS A 22 -29.19 3.45 -3.03
N ASN A 23 -29.56 4.64 -2.52
CA ASN A 23 -28.57 5.63 -2.12
C ASN A 23 -27.66 4.91 -1.13
N HIS A 24 -26.35 5.02 -1.36
CA HIS A 24 -25.34 4.52 -0.44
C HIS A 24 -25.70 4.99 0.97
N ASP A 25 -26.07 4.05 1.83
CA ASP A 25 -26.44 4.36 3.21
C ASP A 25 -25.19 4.33 4.07
N LEU A 26 -24.49 5.47 4.11
CA LEU A 26 -23.29 5.63 4.92
C LEU A 26 -23.56 5.44 6.42
N SER A 27 -24.80 5.64 6.89
CA SER A 27 -25.14 5.57 8.31
C SER A 27 -24.96 4.17 8.90
N GLN A 28 -25.03 3.13 8.08
CA GLN A 28 -24.76 1.75 8.49
C GLN A 28 -23.31 1.52 8.96
N TYR A 29 -22.40 2.43 8.57
CA TYR A 29 -20.98 2.36 8.92
C TYR A 29 -20.61 3.26 10.11
N ASN A 30 -21.57 4.02 10.67
CA ASN A 30 -21.35 4.78 11.89
C ASN A 30 -20.84 3.87 13.02
N VAL A 31 -19.84 4.34 13.76
CA VAL A 31 -19.33 3.63 14.93
C VAL A 31 -20.16 4.03 16.14
N ILE A 32 -20.77 3.06 16.81
CA ILE A 32 -21.67 3.28 17.94
C ILE A 32 -21.12 2.55 19.17
N TRP A 33 -21.03 3.27 20.28
CA TRP A 33 -20.71 2.74 21.59
C TRP A 33 -21.90 2.89 22.51
N ASN A 34 -22.37 1.77 23.06
CA ASN A 34 -23.45 1.74 24.05
C ASN A 34 -22.91 1.73 25.50
N SER A 35 -21.64 2.08 25.67
CA SER A 35 -21.00 2.23 26.98
C SER A 35 -19.94 3.33 26.91
N PRO A 36 -19.69 4.06 28.01
CA PRO A 36 -18.50 4.87 28.15
C PRO A 36 -17.22 4.05 27.93
N SER A 37 -16.12 4.75 27.67
CA SER A 37 -14.78 4.16 27.54
C SER A 37 -14.03 4.24 28.88
N GLU A 38 -13.05 3.35 29.07
CA GLU A 38 -12.17 3.40 30.25
C GLU A 38 -11.24 4.62 30.20
N ASP A 39 -10.70 4.91 29.02
CA ASP A 39 -9.74 5.98 28.77
C ASP A 39 -9.76 6.39 27.27
N SER A 40 -8.76 7.19 26.87
CA SER A 40 -8.59 7.70 25.51
C SER A 40 -8.27 6.63 24.46
N PHE A 41 -7.92 5.40 24.87
CA PHE A 41 -7.74 4.26 23.97
C PHE A 41 -9.09 3.77 23.40
N GLY A 42 -10.18 4.16 24.06
CA GLY A 42 -11.53 4.13 23.52
C GLY A 42 -12.00 5.50 23.05
N SER A 43 -11.25 6.21 22.20
CA SER A 43 -11.65 7.51 21.61
C SER A 43 -12.04 7.42 20.12
N MET A 44 -12.97 8.30 19.70
CA MET A 44 -13.39 8.46 18.31
C MET A 44 -12.65 9.66 17.68
N PRO A 45 -12.11 9.54 16.46
CA PRO A 45 -11.48 10.66 15.79
C PRO A 45 -12.50 11.64 15.21
N LEU A 46 -12.19 12.94 15.26
CA LEU A 46 -12.80 13.98 14.43
C LEU A 46 -11.70 14.94 13.96
N GLY A 47 -11.91 15.62 12.84
CA GLY A 47 -10.97 16.64 12.39
C GLY A 47 -11.44 17.34 11.13
N ASN A 48 -10.70 18.37 10.73
CA ASN A 48 -10.96 19.13 9.51
C ASN A 48 -9.78 19.04 8.53
N GLY A 49 -8.88 18.09 8.68
CA GLY A 49 -7.68 17.98 7.86
C GLY A 49 -6.50 18.81 8.39
N ASP A 50 -6.72 19.68 9.36
CA ASP A 50 -5.68 20.50 9.98
C ASP A 50 -5.67 20.32 11.51
N ILE A 51 -6.84 20.39 12.13
CA ILE A 51 -7.09 20.14 13.55
C ILE A 51 -7.72 18.76 13.68
N GLY A 52 -7.25 18.00 14.67
CA GLY A 52 -7.79 16.69 15.03
C GLY A 52 -8.12 16.61 16.52
N VAL A 53 -9.15 15.85 16.86
CA VAL A 53 -9.52 15.52 18.23
C VAL A 53 -9.80 14.03 18.41
N ASN A 54 -9.48 13.51 19.58
CA ASN A 54 -9.80 12.15 20.03
C ASN A 54 -10.90 12.27 21.10
N VAL A 55 -12.15 11.88 20.84
CA VAL A 55 -13.31 12.13 21.73
C VAL A 55 -13.77 10.87 22.46
N TRP A 56 -13.92 10.91 23.78
CA TRP A 56 -14.46 9.82 24.59
C TRP A 56 -15.26 10.32 25.80
N VAL A 57 -16.07 9.45 26.39
CA VAL A 57 -16.75 9.70 27.68
C VAL A 57 -16.26 8.66 28.68
N GLU A 58 -15.90 9.10 29.89
CA GLU A 58 -15.51 8.24 31.00
C GLU A 58 -16.72 7.74 31.80
N LYS A 59 -16.55 6.66 32.58
CA LYS A 59 -17.62 6.07 33.41
C LYS A 59 -18.26 7.04 34.41
N ASN A 60 -17.56 8.11 34.78
CA ASN A 60 -18.09 9.16 35.66
C ASN A 60 -19.01 10.15 34.93
N GLY A 61 -19.22 10.01 33.62
CA GLY A 61 -20.06 10.87 32.81
C GLY A 61 -19.35 12.11 32.26
N ASP A 62 -18.03 12.24 32.43
CA ASP A 62 -17.28 13.36 31.86
C ASP A 62 -16.99 13.10 30.37
N LEU A 63 -17.19 14.13 29.54
CA LEU A 63 -16.74 14.14 28.14
C LEU A 63 -15.30 14.66 28.09
N LEU A 64 -14.43 13.95 27.38
CA LEU A 64 -13.05 14.32 27.18
C LEU A 64 -12.66 14.31 25.70
N PHE A 65 -11.70 15.17 25.36
CA PHE A 65 -10.95 15.00 24.12
C PHE A 65 -9.55 15.59 24.14
N TYR A 66 -8.65 14.99 23.35
CA TYR A 66 -7.36 15.59 23.01
C TYR A 66 -7.48 16.59 21.86
N ILE A 67 -6.62 17.60 21.83
CA ILE A 67 -6.50 18.54 20.71
C ILE A 67 -5.15 18.32 20.03
N SER A 68 -5.17 18.23 18.70
CA SER A 68 -3.99 18.06 17.86
C SER A 68 -4.08 19.00 16.66
N LYS A 69 -2.94 19.36 16.08
CA LYS A 69 -2.87 20.13 14.84
C LYS A 69 -1.67 19.67 14.03
N VAL A 70 -1.83 19.47 12.73
CA VAL A 70 -0.82 18.84 11.83
C VAL A 70 0.53 19.55 11.79
N ASP A 71 0.56 20.87 12.04
CA ASP A 71 1.76 21.70 11.96
C ASP A 71 2.27 22.18 13.33
N ALA A 72 1.80 21.58 14.43
CA ALA A 72 2.17 21.95 15.80
C ALA A 72 3.51 21.36 16.26
N PHE A 73 4.51 21.30 15.38
CA PHE A 73 5.83 20.75 15.71
C PHE A 73 6.54 21.55 16.82
N ASP A 74 7.15 20.82 17.75
CA ASP A 74 7.93 21.39 18.85
C ASP A 74 9.38 21.71 18.43
N ALA A 75 10.18 22.25 19.36
CA ALA A 75 11.56 22.66 19.11
C ALA A 75 12.49 21.50 18.75
N SER A 76 12.10 20.26 19.09
CA SER A 76 12.80 19.01 18.77
C SER A 76 12.23 18.32 17.52
N HIS A 77 11.28 18.97 16.83
CA HIS A 77 10.58 18.46 15.65
C HIS A 77 9.71 17.22 15.93
N PHE A 78 9.18 17.07 17.15
CA PHE A 78 8.08 16.14 17.44
C PHE A 78 6.73 16.82 17.27
N LEU A 79 5.66 16.04 17.06
CA LEU A 79 4.29 16.54 16.91
C LEU A 79 3.43 16.20 18.13
N PRO A 80 3.51 17.00 19.21
CA PRO A 80 2.73 16.76 20.42
C PRO A 80 1.27 17.20 20.32
N LYS A 81 0.45 16.71 21.25
CA LYS A 81 -0.89 17.24 21.56
C LYS A 81 -0.80 18.67 22.10
N LEU A 82 -1.85 19.45 21.86
CA LEU A 82 -2.02 20.81 22.35
C LEU A 82 -2.76 20.89 23.69
N GLY A 83 -3.25 19.77 24.22
CA GLY A 83 -3.91 19.70 25.53
C GLY A 83 -5.06 18.70 25.54
N ARG A 84 -5.65 18.50 26.73
CA ARG A 84 -6.87 17.71 26.93
C ARG A 84 -7.97 18.60 27.50
N ILE A 85 -9.18 18.47 26.98
CA ILE A 85 -10.36 19.16 27.51
C ILE A 85 -11.20 18.14 28.27
N ARG A 86 -11.67 18.53 29.46
CA ARG A 86 -12.68 17.79 30.22
C ARG A 86 -13.92 18.66 30.40
N LEU A 87 -15.08 18.15 29.97
CA LEU A 87 -16.39 18.73 30.24
C LEU A 87 -17.12 17.87 31.27
N LYS A 88 -17.48 18.50 32.39
CA LYS A 88 -18.28 17.93 33.47
C LYS A 88 -19.64 18.59 33.52
N LEU A 89 -20.70 17.80 33.70
CA LEU A 89 -22.05 18.30 33.97
C LEU A 89 -22.45 18.04 35.43
N SER A 90 -23.29 18.92 35.98
CA SER A 90 -23.95 18.75 37.27
C SER A 90 -25.46 18.98 37.12
N PRO A 91 -26.31 17.95 37.31
CA PRO A 91 -25.94 16.55 37.61
C PRO A 91 -25.13 15.88 36.48
N ALA A 92 -24.40 14.82 36.83
CA ALA A 92 -23.57 14.06 35.89
C ALA A 92 -24.43 13.36 34.82
N LEU A 93 -23.83 13.00 33.68
CA LEU A 93 -24.51 12.27 32.61
C LEU A 93 -25.03 10.92 33.13
N ASP A 94 -26.26 10.57 32.74
CA ASP A 94 -26.84 9.25 32.97
C ASP A 94 -26.22 8.23 32.01
N VAL A 95 -25.10 7.63 32.44
CA VAL A 95 -24.34 6.66 31.65
C VAL A 95 -24.98 5.26 31.60
N GLU A 96 -26.09 5.01 32.32
CA GLU A 96 -26.85 3.77 32.18
C GLU A 96 -27.62 3.76 30.85
N LYS A 97 -28.05 4.93 30.38
CA LYS A 97 -28.70 5.14 29.08
C LYS A 97 -27.78 5.84 28.10
N PHE A 98 -26.59 5.27 27.92
CA PHE A 98 -25.53 5.87 27.13
C PHE A 98 -25.48 5.40 25.69
N LYS A 99 -25.26 6.34 24.77
CA LYS A 99 -24.90 6.07 23.39
C LYS A 99 -23.97 7.16 22.86
N GLN A 100 -22.78 6.78 22.41
CA GLN A 100 -21.86 7.66 21.67
C GLN A 100 -21.77 7.18 20.22
N THR A 101 -22.01 8.07 19.26
CA THR A 101 -22.03 7.77 17.82
C THR A 101 -21.08 8.69 17.07
N LEU A 102 -20.12 8.13 16.35
CA LEU A 102 -19.45 8.85 15.26
C LEU A 102 -20.38 8.83 14.05
N ASN A 103 -20.97 9.98 13.74
CA ASN A 103 -21.79 10.15 12.55
C ASN A 103 -20.91 10.57 11.38
N LEU A 104 -20.74 9.67 10.40
CA LEU A 104 -19.89 9.94 9.24
C LEU A 104 -20.50 10.97 8.29
N ILE A 105 -21.83 11.06 8.20
CA ILE A 105 -22.53 11.94 7.24
C ILE A 105 -22.21 13.41 7.51
N ASP A 106 -22.18 13.80 8.77
CA ASP A 106 -21.95 15.17 9.22
C ASP A 106 -20.67 15.31 10.05
N ALA A 107 -19.82 14.28 10.10
CA ALA A 107 -18.55 14.27 10.83
C ALA A 107 -18.63 14.85 12.25
N SER A 108 -19.58 14.35 13.03
CA SER A 108 -19.77 14.73 14.43
C SER A 108 -19.78 13.52 15.34
N VAL A 109 -19.37 13.72 16.60
CA VAL A 109 -19.60 12.76 17.68
C VAL A 109 -20.81 13.21 18.46
N LEU A 110 -21.85 12.37 18.45
CA LEU A 110 -23.10 12.57 19.17
C LEU A 110 -23.09 11.70 20.43
N ILE A 111 -23.31 12.30 21.59
CA ILE A 111 -23.44 11.59 22.86
C ILE A 111 -24.86 11.80 23.38
N GLU A 112 -25.57 10.70 23.64
CA GLU A 112 -26.90 10.67 24.24
C GLU A 112 -26.77 9.93 25.59
N ALA A 113 -27.16 10.59 26.69
CA ALA A 113 -27.07 10.05 28.04
C ALA A 113 -28.27 10.54 28.87
N GLY A 114 -29.29 9.68 29.03
CA GLY A 114 -30.56 10.09 29.63
C GLY A 114 -31.29 11.14 28.78
N ASP A 115 -31.58 12.31 29.35
CA ASP A 115 -32.18 13.45 28.63
C ASP A 115 -31.14 14.40 28.01
N VAL A 116 -29.85 14.18 28.27
CA VAL A 116 -28.75 15.02 27.76
C VAL A 116 -28.30 14.55 26.37
N LYS A 117 -28.11 15.51 25.47
CA LYS A 117 -27.49 15.33 24.16
C LYS A 117 -26.31 16.29 24.00
N LEU A 118 -25.13 15.73 23.75
CA LEU A 118 -23.93 16.48 23.41
C LEU A 118 -23.55 16.25 21.95
N ARG A 119 -22.99 17.27 21.31
CA ARG A 119 -22.43 17.19 19.96
C ARG A 119 -21.05 17.83 19.94
N VAL A 120 -20.06 17.08 19.46
CA VAL A 120 -18.69 17.56 19.22
C VAL A 120 -18.42 17.52 17.72
N TRP A 121 -17.86 18.61 17.18
CA TRP A 121 -17.45 18.67 15.78
C TRP A 121 -16.28 19.64 15.58
N VAL A 122 -15.51 19.42 14.51
CA VAL A 122 -14.42 20.32 14.08
C VAL A 122 -14.85 20.95 12.77
N ASP A 123 -14.96 22.28 12.72
CA ASP A 123 -15.48 22.96 11.55
C ASP A 123 -14.59 22.66 10.33
N ALA A 124 -15.23 22.19 9.24
CA ALA A 124 -14.52 21.79 8.03
C ALA A 124 -13.91 23.00 7.29
N ASN A 125 -14.33 24.21 7.61
CA ASN A 125 -13.94 25.43 6.88
C ASN A 125 -13.17 26.42 7.76
N HIS A 126 -13.13 26.18 9.07
CA HIS A 126 -12.58 27.12 10.04
C HIS A 126 -11.79 26.39 11.14
N PRO A 127 -10.80 27.06 11.76
CA PRO A 127 -9.92 26.45 12.75
C PRO A 127 -10.57 26.39 14.15
N VAL A 128 -11.78 25.86 14.26
CA VAL A 128 -12.59 25.86 15.48
C VAL A 128 -13.19 24.48 15.78
N ILE A 129 -13.06 24.06 17.04
CA ILE A 129 -13.74 22.92 17.64
C ILE A 129 -14.99 23.44 18.34
N ARG A 130 -16.09 22.70 18.24
CA ARG A 130 -17.39 23.06 18.82
C ARG A 130 -17.89 21.96 19.73
N ILE A 131 -18.43 22.36 20.87
CA ILE A 131 -19.11 21.48 21.83
C ILE A 131 -20.45 22.13 22.15
N GLU A 132 -21.52 21.41 21.86
CA GLU A 132 -22.87 21.85 22.13
C GLU A 132 -23.54 20.84 23.06
N GLY A 133 -24.27 21.35 24.06
CA GLY A 133 -25.06 20.52 24.94
C GLY A 133 -26.50 20.99 25.03
N LYS A 134 -27.43 20.04 25.03
CA LYS A 134 -28.86 20.27 25.24
C LYS A 134 -29.40 19.24 26.21
N SER A 135 -30.35 19.65 27.05
CA SER A 135 -31.03 18.77 28.00
C SER A 135 -32.47 19.24 28.20
N GLN A 136 -33.34 18.35 28.69
CA GLN A 136 -34.70 18.74 29.11
C GLN A 136 -34.66 19.40 30.50
N LYS A 137 -33.76 18.94 31.37
CA LYS A 137 -33.55 19.48 32.71
C LYS A 137 -32.38 20.48 32.75
N PRO A 138 -32.44 21.54 33.57
CA PRO A 138 -31.33 22.45 33.76
C PRO A 138 -30.10 21.75 34.36
N PHE A 139 -28.90 22.10 33.89
CA PHE A 139 -27.63 21.62 34.41
C PHE A 139 -26.60 22.75 34.47
N LEU A 140 -25.52 22.55 35.24
CA LEU A 140 -24.30 23.35 35.18
C LEU A 140 -23.24 22.60 34.39
N ALA A 141 -22.57 23.30 33.48
CA ALA A 141 -21.41 22.79 32.75
C ALA A 141 -20.13 23.45 33.27
N THR A 142 -19.10 22.63 33.47
CA THR A 142 -17.75 23.06 33.82
C THR A 142 -16.79 22.49 32.77
N ILE A 143 -16.00 23.36 32.13
CA ILE A 143 -15.04 23.00 31.09
C ILE A 143 -13.64 23.30 31.61
N MET A 144 -12.79 22.29 31.60
CA MET A 144 -11.43 22.34 32.13
C MET A 144 -10.41 22.07 31.02
N GLU A 145 -9.34 22.86 31.02
CA GLU A 145 -8.09 22.54 30.33
C GLU A 145 -7.24 21.69 31.27
N GLU A 146 -6.91 20.48 30.83
CA GLU A 146 -6.01 19.57 31.53
C GLU A 146 -4.70 19.50 30.76
N SER A 147 -3.78 20.40 31.09
CA SER A 147 -2.51 20.48 30.38
C SER A 147 -1.70 19.19 30.55
N LEU A 148 -1.17 18.72 29.43
CA LEU A 148 -0.33 17.53 29.36
C LEU A 148 1.14 17.82 29.71
N ARG A 149 1.46 19.10 29.88
CA ARG A 149 2.82 19.61 30.14
C ARG A 149 2.74 20.84 31.05
N PRO A 150 3.80 21.19 31.79
CA PRO A 150 3.80 22.42 32.59
C PRO A 150 3.50 23.67 31.74
N LEU A 151 2.63 24.54 32.24
CA LEU A 151 2.37 25.87 31.69
C LEU A 151 2.92 26.93 32.65
N VAL A 152 3.70 27.88 32.15
CA VAL A 152 4.19 29.03 32.92
C VAL A 152 3.34 30.26 32.63
N ASN A 153 3.21 31.17 33.60
CA ASN A 153 2.47 32.41 33.38
C ASN A 153 3.21 33.27 32.35
N ILE A 154 2.48 33.93 31.45
CA ILE A 154 3.07 34.84 30.46
C ILE A 154 3.89 35.98 31.09
N ASN A 155 3.59 36.37 32.33
CA ASN A 155 4.31 37.42 33.05
C ASN A 155 5.56 36.92 33.79
N ASP A 156 5.74 35.60 33.89
CA ASP A 156 6.92 35.01 34.52
C ASP A 156 8.13 35.03 33.57
N THR A 157 9.33 34.81 34.14
CA THR A 157 10.54 34.63 33.32
C THR A 157 10.43 33.32 32.54
N LEU A 158 10.29 33.44 31.22
CA LEU A 158 10.24 32.27 30.34
C LEU A 158 11.61 31.56 30.30
N PRO A 159 11.63 30.22 30.16
CA PRO A 159 12.83 29.49 29.78
C PRO A 159 13.51 30.10 28.55
N LYS A 160 14.80 29.82 28.35
CA LYS A 160 15.55 30.34 27.18
C LYS A 160 15.69 29.34 26.03
N LYS A 161 15.27 28.08 26.22
CA LYS A 161 15.48 26.97 25.28
C LYS A 161 14.28 26.03 25.25
N GLY A 162 14.18 25.23 24.18
CA GLY A 162 13.14 24.22 24.00
C GLY A 162 11.80 24.82 23.62
N THR A 163 10.74 24.06 23.85
CA THR A 163 9.36 24.51 23.73
C THR A 163 8.80 24.82 25.11
N VAL A 164 8.30 26.03 25.31
CA VAL A 164 7.69 26.47 26.57
C VAL A 164 6.17 26.45 26.43
N GLY A 165 5.48 25.83 27.40
CA GLY A 165 4.04 25.96 27.58
C GLY A 165 3.72 27.26 28.32
N ILE A 166 2.81 28.06 27.80
CA ILE A 166 2.49 29.40 28.27
C ILE A 166 1.00 29.47 28.55
N LEU A 167 0.65 29.94 29.74
CA LEU A 167 -0.70 30.26 30.16
C LEU A 167 -0.89 31.79 30.11
N PHE A 168 -1.98 32.22 29.48
CA PHE A 168 -2.38 33.62 29.48
C PHE A 168 -3.41 33.85 30.58
N ASN A 169 -2.99 34.50 31.66
CA ASN A 169 -3.89 34.95 32.71
C ASN A 169 -4.51 36.28 32.30
N ASP A 170 -5.61 36.20 31.55
CA ASP A 170 -6.42 37.37 31.28
C ASP A 170 -7.63 37.47 32.21
N THR A 171 -8.16 38.68 32.34
CA THR A 171 -9.34 38.99 33.16
C THR A 171 -10.66 38.72 32.42
N LYS A 172 -10.60 38.12 31.22
CA LYS A 172 -11.78 37.84 30.40
C LYS A 172 -12.29 36.44 30.74
N ASN A 173 -13.57 36.20 30.46
CA ASN A 173 -14.20 34.88 30.66
C ASN A 173 -13.82 33.89 29.54
N ARG A 174 -12.53 33.53 29.48
CA ARG A 174 -11.95 32.59 28.52
C ARG A 174 -10.68 31.94 29.09
N LEU A 175 -10.24 30.85 28.47
CA LEU A 175 -8.94 30.22 28.73
C LEU A 175 -8.09 30.32 27.47
N VAL A 176 -6.83 30.72 27.62
CA VAL A 176 -5.89 30.80 26.50
C VAL A 176 -4.54 30.24 26.91
N TRP A 177 -4.02 29.31 26.12
CA TRP A 177 -2.71 28.69 26.34
C TRP A 177 -2.03 28.38 25.00
N CYS A 178 -0.70 28.31 25.01
CA CYS A 178 0.07 27.95 23.83
C CYS A 178 1.40 27.28 24.18
N TYR A 179 2.01 26.63 23.19
CA TYR A 179 3.38 26.14 23.23
C TYR A 179 4.22 26.93 22.23
N ARG A 180 5.29 27.58 22.70
CA ARG A 180 6.19 28.39 21.87
C ARG A 180 7.58 27.78 21.79
N ASN A 181 8.08 27.62 20.57
CA ASN A 181 9.43 27.15 20.32
C ASN A 181 10.44 28.30 20.46
N LEU A 182 11.38 28.16 21.40
CA LEU A 182 12.46 29.12 21.65
C LEU A 182 13.79 28.68 21.04
N THR A 183 13.88 27.42 20.61
CA THR A 183 14.99 26.85 19.85
C THR A 183 14.45 26.02 18.70
N SER A 184 15.34 25.60 17.78
CA SER A 184 14.99 24.79 16.62
C SER A 184 16.13 23.81 16.33
N VAL A 185 15.88 22.51 16.53
CA VAL A 185 16.81 21.46 16.09
C VAL A 185 16.84 21.39 14.56
N TRP A 186 15.73 21.74 13.91
CA TRP A 186 15.62 21.86 12.45
C TRP A 186 16.69 22.81 11.89
N ALA A 187 16.84 24.02 12.45
CA ALA A 187 17.80 25.00 11.95
C ALA A 187 19.25 24.50 11.99
N LYS A 188 19.60 23.79 13.06
CA LYS A 188 20.95 23.21 13.19
C LYS A 188 21.22 22.16 12.12
N ASN A 189 20.25 21.29 11.83
CA ASN A 189 20.40 20.31 10.75
C ASN A 189 20.42 20.98 9.37
N PHE A 190 19.54 21.95 9.16
CA PHE A 190 19.49 22.73 7.93
C PHE A 190 20.82 23.43 7.62
N GLU A 191 21.45 24.07 8.61
CA GLU A 191 22.78 24.69 8.49
C GLU A 191 23.87 23.69 8.11
N ASN A 192 23.87 22.51 8.73
CA ASN A 192 24.83 21.46 8.41
C ASN A 192 24.65 20.90 6.99
N GLN A 193 23.43 20.92 6.45
CA GLN A 193 23.10 20.32 5.15
C GLN A 193 23.16 21.30 3.97
N ASN A 194 23.15 22.62 4.23
CA ASN A 194 23.02 23.64 3.19
C ASN A 194 24.18 24.65 3.23
N THR A 195 24.34 25.43 2.16
CA THR A 195 25.36 26.46 2.03
C THR A 195 25.04 27.67 2.91
N PRO A 196 26.03 28.47 3.32
CA PRO A 196 25.79 29.70 4.09
C PRO A 196 24.83 30.69 3.41
N CYS A 197 24.84 30.73 2.06
CA CYS A 197 23.92 31.57 1.28
C CYS A 197 22.46 31.08 1.39
N MET A 198 22.23 29.77 1.35
CA MET A 198 20.90 29.20 1.54
C MET A 198 20.42 29.40 2.98
N VAL A 199 21.32 29.25 3.95
CA VAL A 199 21.03 29.47 5.37
C VAL A 199 20.58 30.90 5.65
N SER A 200 21.23 31.91 5.06
CA SER A 200 20.91 33.32 5.32
C SER A 200 19.57 33.79 4.76
N LYS A 201 19.05 33.13 3.71
CA LYS A 201 17.78 33.52 3.06
C LYS A 201 16.57 32.66 3.45
N THR A 202 16.78 31.50 4.08
CA THR A 202 15.70 30.56 4.39
C THR A 202 15.13 30.84 5.78
N LYS A 203 13.81 31.01 5.85
CA LYS A 203 13.11 31.17 7.12
C LYS A 203 13.00 29.82 7.83
N ASP A 204 13.47 29.76 9.08
CA ASP A 204 13.24 28.61 9.96
C ASP A 204 11.73 28.43 10.21
N PRO A 205 11.11 27.28 9.87
CA PRO A 205 9.69 27.05 10.08
C PRO A 205 9.33 26.62 11.52
N ILE A 206 10.31 26.30 12.37
CA ILE A 206 10.13 25.79 13.73
C ILE A 206 10.37 26.87 14.78
N LEU A 207 11.42 27.69 14.62
CA LEU A 207 11.72 28.76 15.58
C LEU A 207 10.57 29.76 15.69
N LEU A 208 10.23 30.17 16.91
CA LEU A 208 9.10 31.05 17.27
C LEU A 208 7.72 30.52 16.86
N ARG A 209 7.61 29.32 16.29
CA ARG A 209 6.31 28.69 16.06
C ARG A 209 5.60 28.56 17.39
N THR A 210 4.38 29.07 17.40
CA THR A 210 3.52 29.16 18.58
C THR A 210 2.18 28.52 18.23
N SER A 211 1.93 27.38 18.87
CA SER A 211 0.75 26.55 18.62
C SER A 211 -0.10 26.48 19.89
N GLY A 212 -1.39 26.77 19.79
CA GLY A 212 -2.21 26.88 21.00
C GLY A 212 -3.68 27.10 20.74
N CYS A 213 -4.41 27.31 21.83
CA CYS A 213 -5.85 27.29 21.86
C CYS A 213 -6.42 28.50 22.59
N LEU A 214 -7.61 28.92 22.17
CA LEU A 214 -8.49 29.83 22.91
C LEU A 214 -9.83 29.15 23.10
N LEU A 215 -10.21 28.94 24.36
CA LEU A 215 -11.48 28.35 24.76
C LEU A 215 -12.39 29.43 25.34
N GLN A 216 -13.62 29.49 24.82
CA GLN A 216 -14.65 30.40 25.30
C GLN A 216 -16.04 29.77 25.16
N ALA A 217 -16.95 30.14 26.06
CA ALA A 217 -18.34 29.70 26.03
C ALA A 217 -19.26 30.82 26.52
N LYS A 218 -20.40 31.02 25.85
CA LYS A 218 -21.33 32.09 26.22
C LYS A 218 -22.02 31.77 27.55
N GLY A 219 -22.03 32.71 28.49
CA GLY A 219 -22.64 32.50 29.81
C GLY A 219 -21.76 31.76 30.82
N PHE A 220 -20.48 31.57 30.49
CA PHE A 220 -19.48 31.01 31.38
C PHE A 220 -18.61 32.14 31.98
N GLU A 221 -18.09 31.91 33.18
CA GLU A 221 -17.13 32.75 33.87
C GLU A 221 -15.84 31.96 34.13
N ARG A 222 -14.70 32.64 34.12
CA ARG A 222 -13.40 32.03 34.45
C ARG A 222 -13.34 31.83 35.96
N GLU A 223 -13.32 30.57 36.40
CA GLU A 223 -13.25 30.23 37.83
C GLU A 223 -11.80 30.27 38.33
N ASN A 224 -10.88 29.73 37.53
CA ASN A 224 -9.45 29.71 37.81
C ASN A 224 -8.66 29.61 36.50
N ASP A 225 -7.36 29.34 36.63
CA ASP A 225 -6.41 29.33 35.52
C ASP A 225 -6.69 28.30 34.42
N SER A 226 -7.42 27.24 34.73
CA SER A 226 -7.73 26.15 33.81
C SER A 226 -9.22 25.84 33.68
N THR A 227 -10.11 26.60 34.32
CA THR A 227 -11.54 26.25 34.43
C THR A 227 -12.47 27.39 34.00
N LEU A 228 -13.40 27.08 33.09
CA LEU A 228 -14.60 27.88 32.85
C LEU A 228 -15.84 27.19 33.42
N GLN A 229 -16.68 27.93 34.12
CA GLN A 229 -17.92 27.41 34.68
C GLN A 229 -19.12 28.24 34.23
N GLN A 230 -20.21 27.55 33.90
CA GLN A 230 -21.47 28.20 33.55
C GLN A 230 -22.02 28.97 34.77
N LYS A 231 -22.38 30.24 34.58
CA LYS A 231 -22.80 31.13 35.69
C LYS A 231 -24.11 30.70 36.36
N ARG A 232 -25.02 30.11 35.60
CA ARG A 232 -26.37 29.71 36.04
C ARG A 232 -26.74 28.39 35.37
N GLN A 233 -27.59 27.60 36.01
CA GLN A 233 -28.16 26.42 35.37
C GLN A 233 -28.90 26.81 34.07
N SER A 234 -28.73 26.00 33.04
CA SER A 234 -29.33 26.18 31.71
C SER A 234 -29.70 24.83 31.13
N THR A 235 -30.61 24.81 30.17
CA THR A 235 -30.95 23.62 29.38
C THR A 235 -30.08 23.47 28.14
N ALA A 236 -29.23 24.45 27.84
CA ALA A 236 -28.29 24.39 26.73
C ALA A 236 -27.03 25.24 26.97
N PHE A 237 -25.93 24.84 26.33
CA PHE A 237 -24.71 25.63 26.18
C PHE A 237 -24.06 25.42 24.82
N ASP A 238 -23.14 26.33 24.48
CA ASP A 238 -22.32 26.28 23.28
C ASP A 238 -20.92 26.79 23.63
N CYS A 239 -19.91 25.98 23.30
CA CYS A 239 -18.49 26.24 23.55
C CYS A 239 -17.72 26.17 22.23
N SER A 240 -16.78 27.10 22.08
CA SER A 240 -15.84 27.15 20.95
C SER A 240 -14.41 27.09 21.45
N ILE A 241 -13.58 26.28 20.78
CA ILE A 241 -12.14 26.27 20.97
C ILE A 241 -11.48 26.56 19.63
N LYS A 242 -10.86 27.73 19.50
CA LYS A 242 -10.08 28.10 18.32
C LYS A 242 -8.65 27.59 18.48
N VAL A 243 -8.10 26.97 17.45
CA VAL A 243 -6.76 26.37 17.47
C VAL A 243 -5.92 26.97 16.35
N ILE A 244 -4.76 27.56 16.66
CA ILE A 244 -3.87 28.14 15.64
C ILE A 244 -2.42 27.71 15.85
N SER A 245 -1.65 27.66 14.76
CA SER A 245 -0.19 27.59 14.78
C SER A 245 0.36 28.68 13.85
N THR A 246 1.15 29.59 14.38
CA THR A 246 1.75 30.69 13.61
C THR A 246 3.16 31.00 14.12
N GLN A 247 3.96 31.70 13.32
CA GLN A 247 5.30 32.16 13.71
C GLN A 247 5.29 33.66 13.99
N SER A 248 4.49 34.09 14.97
CA SER A 248 4.44 35.50 15.37
C SER A 248 5.74 35.92 16.05
N THR A 249 6.14 37.16 15.80
CA THR A 249 7.35 37.76 16.39
C THR A 249 7.29 37.76 17.93
N ASN A 250 6.11 38.03 18.49
CA ASN A 250 5.88 38.01 19.94
C ASN A 250 4.53 37.35 20.30
N LEU A 251 4.33 37.11 21.60
CA LEU A 251 3.13 36.46 22.15
C LEU A 251 1.89 37.35 22.13
N LYS A 252 2.04 38.68 22.14
CA LYS A 252 0.92 39.62 22.06
C LYS A 252 0.25 39.58 20.69
N ASP A 253 1.04 39.51 19.63
CA ASP A 253 0.54 39.37 18.25
C ASP A 253 -0.14 38.01 18.06
N TRP A 254 0.44 36.95 18.62
CA TRP A 254 -0.21 35.63 18.64
C TRP A 254 -1.56 35.67 19.35
N LEU A 255 -1.61 36.26 20.55
CA LEU A 255 -2.83 36.40 21.34
C LEU A 255 -3.89 37.21 20.57
N SER A 256 -3.48 38.26 19.87
CA SER A 256 -4.36 39.05 19.01
C SER A 256 -4.96 38.20 17.89
N GLU A 257 -4.13 37.40 17.21
CA GLU A 257 -4.56 36.52 16.11
C GLU A 257 -5.55 35.45 16.57
N VAL A 258 -5.24 34.72 17.66
CA VAL A 258 -6.14 33.71 18.19
C VAL A 258 -7.43 34.34 18.71
N SER A 259 -7.38 35.58 19.23
CA SER A 259 -8.57 36.30 19.71
C SER A 259 -9.48 36.83 18.60
N LYS A 260 -9.08 36.81 17.32
CA LYS A 260 -9.97 37.22 16.23
C LYS A 260 -11.23 36.34 16.19
N PRO A 261 -12.44 36.92 16.16
CA PRO A 261 -13.68 36.15 16.05
C PRO A 261 -13.67 35.27 14.81
N VAL A 262 -14.12 34.02 14.97
CA VAL A 262 -14.37 33.11 13.86
C VAL A 262 -15.82 32.67 13.98
N LYS A 263 -16.58 32.87 12.90
CA LYS A 263 -17.98 32.44 12.83
C LYS A 263 -17.97 31.02 12.29
N ASP A 264 -18.26 30.05 13.15
CA ASP A 264 -18.54 28.68 12.75
C ASP A 264 -19.81 28.60 11.89
N ASP A 265 -19.86 27.60 11.01
CA ASP A 265 -21.01 27.38 10.14
C ASP A 265 -21.31 25.87 10.03
N TRP A 266 -22.23 25.40 10.88
CA TRP A 266 -22.67 24.00 10.89
C TRP A 266 -23.23 23.56 9.51
N ALA A 267 -23.92 24.44 8.79
CA ALA A 267 -24.49 24.11 7.50
C ALA A 267 -23.40 23.96 6.44
N ALA A 268 -22.41 24.85 6.42
CA ALA A 268 -21.25 24.74 5.53
C ALA A 268 -20.37 23.53 5.88
N HIS A 269 -20.22 23.19 7.16
CA HIS A 269 -19.55 21.96 7.61
C HIS A 269 -20.26 20.71 7.08
N CYS A 270 -21.58 20.59 7.28
CA CYS A 270 -22.36 19.48 6.74
C CYS A 270 -22.29 19.41 5.21
N ALA A 271 -22.32 20.56 4.54
CA ALA A 271 -22.23 20.63 3.08
C ALA A 271 -20.87 20.12 2.58
N TYR A 272 -19.78 20.44 3.28
CA TYR A 272 -18.45 19.90 2.97
C TYR A 272 -18.42 18.38 3.07
N TRP A 273 -18.85 17.80 4.20
CA TRP A 273 -18.80 16.34 4.41
C TRP A 273 -19.73 15.58 3.46
N LYS A 274 -20.92 16.13 3.19
CA LYS A 274 -21.80 15.60 2.15
C LYS A 274 -21.12 15.63 0.77
N SER A 275 -20.42 16.70 0.42
CA SER A 275 -19.66 16.80 -0.83
C SER A 275 -18.55 15.74 -0.88
N PHE A 276 -17.77 15.60 0.20
CA PHE A 276 -16.71 14.61 0.36
C PHE A 276 -17.22 13.17 0.11
N TRP A 277 -18.29 12.75 0.77
CA TRP A 277 -18.88 11.42 0.58
C TRP A 277 -19.52 11.24 -0.81
N ASN A 278 -20.00 12.32 -1.42
CA ASN A 278 -20.51 12.26 -2.79
C ASN A 278 -19.41 12.10 -3.86
N ARG A 279 -18.13 12.33 -3.55
CA ARG A 279 -17.04 12.13 -4.53
C ARG A 279 -16.80 10.66 -4.83
N SER A 280 -16.80 9.85 -3.78
CA SER A 280 -16.57 8.41 -3.90
C SER A 280 -17.15 7.62 -2.73
N TYR A 281 -17.49 6.37 -3.01
CA TYR A 281 -17.90 5.37 -2.03
C TYR A 281 -17.65 3.97 -2.60
N ILE A 282 -17.47 2.99 -1.71
CA ILE A 282 -17.42 1.57 -2.07
C ILE A 282 -18.26 0.83 -1.04
N GLU A 283 -19.22 0.03 -1.52
CA GLU A 283 -20.12 -0.75 -0.68
C GLU A 283 -20.27 -2.16 -1.27
N ILE A 284 -19.70 -3.15 -0.57
CA ILE A 284 -19.85 -4.56 -0.91
C ILE A 284 -21.15 -5.04 -0.27
N THR A 285 -22.16 -5.34 -1.08
CA THR A 285 -23.52 -5.63 -0.60
C THR A 285 -23.80 -7.11 -0.39
N ALA A 286 -23.06 -8.00 -1.06
CA ALA A 286 -23.18 -9.44 -0.88
C ALA A 286 -21.91 -10.17 -1.35
N CYS A 287 -21.73 -11.39 -0.85
CA CYS A 287 -20.73 -12.33 -1.33
C CYS A 287 -21.25 -13.76 -1.19
N LYS A 288 -20.49 -14.75 -1.68
CA LYS A 288 -20.83 -16.17 -1.49
C LYS A 288 -20.85 -16.53 0.01
N LYS A 289 -21.89 -17.26 0.43
CA LYS A 289 -21.99 -17.80 1.79
C LYS A 289 -20.84 -18.74 2.12
N GLY A 290 -20.48 -18.80 3.40
CA GLY A 290 -19.41 -19.66 3.91
C GLY A 290 -18.38 -18.83 4.67
N LYS A 291 -17.12 -19.24 4.56
CA LYS A 291 -16.02 -18.58 5.26
C LYS A 291 -14.89 -18.22 4.31
N PHE A 292 -14.21 -17.11 4.60
CA PHE A 292 -12.95 -16.74 3.94
C PHE A 292 -11.77 -17.24 4.76
N ASN A 293 -10.84 -17.90 4.09
CA ASN A 293 -9.56 -18.27 4.67
C ASN A 293 -8.60 -17.06 4.62
N LEU A 294 -8.07 -16.73 5.79
CA LEU A 294 -7.19 -15.60 6.08
C LEU A 294 -5.76 -16.05 6.43
N ASP A 295 -5.42 -17.30 6.13
CA ASP A 295 -4.07 -17.82 6.32
C ASP A 295 -3.07 -17.02 5.49
N GLN A 296 -1.99 -16.61 6.14
CA GLN A 296 -0.83 -16.03 5.47
C GLN A 296 0.15 -17.11 5.07
N CYS A 297 1.00 -16.77 4.11
CA CYS A 297 2.12 -17.61 3.68
C CYS A 297 1.68 -18.95 3.10
N ARG A 298 0.48 -18.99 2.49
CA ARG A 298 -0.10 -20.18 1.85
C ARG A 298 0.81 -20.74 0.76
N PHE A 299 1.61 -19.88 0.14
CA PHE A 299 2.56 -20.22 -0.91
C PHE A 299 4.00 -20.27 -0.44
N THR A 300 4.26 -20.36 0.87
CA THR A 300 5.62 -20.61 1.33
C THR A 300 5.95 -22.09 1.21
N GLN A 301 7.18 -22.40 0.81
CA GLN A 301 7.65 -23.77 0.62
C GLN A 301 7.71 -24.57 1.95
N PHE A 302 7.55 -23.93 3.13
CA PHE A 302 7.89 -24.53 4.41
C PHE A 302 7.10 -24.02 5.62
N ALA A 303 7.21 -24.77 6.72
CA ALA A 303 6.73 -24.36 8.02
C ALA A 303 7.41 -23.07 8.50
N GLN A 304 6.61 -22.16 9.04
CA GLN A 304 7.10 -20.99 9.75
C GLN A 304 7.14 -21.32 11.24
N GLY A 305 8.10 -20.73 11.96
CA GLY A 305 8.08 -20.79 13.42
C GLY A 305 6.79 -20.14 13.92
N SER A 306 6.12 -20.77 14.90
CA SER A 306 4.81 -20.47 15.49
C SER A 306 3.59 -21.18 14.87
N LYS A 307 2.46 -21.09 15.60
CA LYS A 307 1.14 -21.67 15.32
C LYS A 307 0.46 -21.14 14.03
N ALA A 308 1.20 -20.54 13.11
CA ALA A 308 0.72 -20.03 11.81
C ALA A 308 -0.02 -21.07 10.94
N TYR A 309 0.11 -22.36 11.28
CA TYR A 309 -0.55 -23.49 10.60
C TYR A 309 -1.51 -24.29 11.51
N GLU A 310 -1.74 -23.90 12.77
CA GLU A 310 -2.70 -24.58 13.66
C GLU A 310 -4.14 -24.11 13.38
N GLY A 311 -4.80 -24.77 12.43
CA GLY A 311 -6.18 -24.47 12.03
C GLY A 311 -6.28 -23.30 11.04
N HIS A 312 -7.24 -23.38 10.12
CA HIS A 312 -7.49 -22.27 9.19
C HIS A 312 -8.02 -21.06 9.96
N LYS A 313 -7.39 -19.89 9.74
CA LYS A 313 -7.95 -18.60 10.18
C LYS A 313 -9.12 -18.28 9.26
N GLU A 314 -10.33 -18.43 9.76
CA GLU A 314 -11.53 -18.23 8.96
C GLU A 314 -12.41 -17.09 9.51
N ILE A 315 -13.01 -16.32 8.60
CA ILE A 315 -14.03 -15.31 8.93
C ILE A 315 -15.32 -15.61 8.15
N ASP A 316 -16.47 -15.40 8.78
CA ASP A 316 -17.76 -15.45 8.07
C ASP A 316 -17.77 -14.46 6.91
N ALA A 317 -18.27 -14.91 5.77
CA ALA A 317 -18.28 -14.13 4.53
C ALA A 317 -19.01 -12.79 4.65
N THR A 318 -20.15 -12.76 5.36
CA THR A 318 -20.93 -11.53 5.57
C THR A 318 -20.18 -10.56 6.48
N LYS A 319 -19.59 -11.07 7.56
CA LYS A 319 -18.75 -10.27 8.48
C LYS A 319 -17.55 -9.67 7.72
N ASN A 320 -16.91 -10.44 6.86
CA ASN A 320 -15.76 -9.98 6.07
C ASN A 320 -16.10 -8.78 5.18
N ILE A 321 -17.15 -8.89 4.35
CA ILE A 321 -17.51 -7.80 3.43
C ILE A 321 -18.03 -6.55 4.16
N PHE A 322 -18.68 -6.73 5.31
CA PHE A 322 -19.08 -5.62 6.17
C PHE A 322 -17.85 -4.89 6.73
N GLN A 323 -16.87 -5.63 7.25
CA GLN A 323 -15.63 -5.04 7.75
C GLN A 323 -14.85 -4.31 6.67
N ILE A 324 -14.72 -4.89 5.48
CA ILE A 324 -14.06 -4.24 4.35
C ILE A 324 -14.75 -2.91 4.02
N SER A 325 -16.08 -2.91 3.88
CA SER A 325 -16.82 -1.70 3.51
C SER A 325 -16.80 -0.63 4.61
N GLN A 326 -17.03 -1.02 5.87
CA GLN A 326 -17.02 -0.11 7.00
C GLN A 326 -15.63 0.51 7.17
N ARG A 327 -14.58 -0.30 7.21
CA ARG A 327 -13.22 0.17 7.49
C ARG A 327 -12.64 0.96 6.33
N TYR A 328 -13.04 0.68 5.08
CA TYR A 328 -12.72 1.56 3.96
C TYR A 328 -13.29 2.97 4.18
N ALA A 329 -14.56 3.08 4.60
CA ALA A 329 -15.17 4.36 4.92
C ALA A 329 -14.46 5.04 6.10
N LEU A 330 -14.20 4.32 7.20
CA LEU A 330 -13.51 4.88 8.37
C LEU A 330 -12.08 5.34 8.06
N GLU A 331 -11.31 4.57 7.29
CA GLU A 331 -9.96 4.95 6.86
C GLU A 331 -9.97 6.24 6.05
N ARG A 332 -10.85 6.28 5.04
CA ARG A 332 -11.02 7.47 4.19
C ARG A 332 -11.43 8.70 5.03
N PHE A 333 -12.30 8.51 6.03
CA PHE A 333 -12.69 9.56 6.96
C PHE A 333 -11.50 10.07 7.80
N CYS A 334 -10.71 9.16 8.39
CA CYS A 334 -9.54 9.51 9.20
C CYS A 334 -8.50 10.31 8.40
N GLU A 335 -8.18 9.88 7.17
CA GLU A 335 -7.24 10.60 6.32
C GLU A 335 -7.75 11.99 5.97
N ALA A 336 -9.02 12.13 5.59
CA ALA A 336 -9.61 13.45 5.30
C ALA A 336 -9.64 14.37 6.53
N ALA A 337 -9.86 13.80 7.72
CA ALA A 337 -9.85 14.51 8.99
C ALA A 337 -8.46 15.01 9.40
N ALA A 338 -7.38 14.58 8.74
CA ALA A 338 -6.01 14.92 9.12
C ALA A 338 -5.08 15.47 8.02
N SER A 339 -5.52 15.61 6.76
CA SER A 339 -4.58 15.79 5.63
C SER A 339 -4.80 17.04 4.76
N ARG A 340 -5.49 18.07 5.24
CA ARG A 340 -5.68 19.37 4.52
C ARG A 340 -4.79 20.50 5.05
N GLY A 341 -3.87 20.18 5.95
CA GLY A 341 -2.91 21.11 6.54
C GLY A 341 -1.79 21.55 5.60
N VAL A 342 -0.92 22.42 6.13
CA VAL A 342 0.26 22.95 5.41
C VAL A 342 1.43 21.98 5.31
N VAL A 343 1.35 20.85 6.01
CA VAL A 343 2.34 19.76 6.01
C VAL A 343 1.61 18.42 5.90
N PRO A 344 2.26 17.37 5.36
CA PRO A 344 1.72 16.01 5.40
C PRO A 344 1.39 15.58 6.84
N PRO A 345 0.34 14.79 7.09
CA PRO A 345 0.19 14.11 8.36
C PRO A 345 1.27 13.03 8.53
N LEU A 346 1.62 12.73 9.77
CA LEU A 346 2.58 11.66 10.09
C LEU A 346 1.97 10.28 9.79
N TYR A 347 2.76 9.35 9.23
CA TYR A 347 2.32 7.99 8.90
C TYR A 347 2.07 7.10 10.14
N ASN A 348 2.77 7.36 11.23
CA ASN A 348 2.71 6.64 12.51
C ASN A 348 1.69 7.26 13.48
N GLY A 349 0.41 7.25 13.10
CA GLY A 349 -0.69 7.68 13.97
C GLY A 349 -1.25 9.06 13.65
N SER A 350 -0.79 9.71 12.57
CA SER A 350 -1.32 10.98 12.07
C SER A 350 -1.37 12.01 13.20
N ILE A 351 -2.53 12.61 13.45
CA ILE A 351 -2.81 13.50 14.57
C ILE A 351 -3.71 12.85 15.62
N PHE A 352 -3.91 11.53 15.56
CA PHE A 352 -4.88 10.79 16.39
C PHE A 352 -4.26 9.86 17.44
N THR A 353 -2.98 10.06 17.80
CA THR A 353 -2.37 9.35 18.93
C THR A 353 -3.14 9.55 20.23
N MET A 354 -3.10 8.57 21.11
CA MET A 354 -3.85 8.52 22.36
C MET A 354 -3.01 7.85 23.45
N ASP A 355 -3.48 7.84 24.70
CA ASP A 355 -2.86 6.97 25.70
C ASP A 355 -3.00 5.53 25.23
N MET A 356 -1.90 4.79 25.29
CA MET A 356 -1.92 3.36 24.99
C MET A 356 -1.44 2.60 26.22
N PRO A 357 -2.20 1.62 26.71
CA PRO A 357 -1.81 0.83 27.88
C PRO A 357 -0.63 -0.10 27.59
N THR A 358 -0.01 -0.61 28.66
CA THR A 358 1.01 -1.67 28.58
C THR A 358 0.49 -2.87 27.79
N GLY A 359 1.32 -3.44 26.93
CA GLY A 359 1.00 -4.58 26.08
C GLY A 359 0.50 -4.21 24.68
N VAL A 360 0.28 -2.92 24.39
CA VAL A 360 -0.04 -2.47 23.03
C VAL A 360 1.08 -2.86 22.06
N LEU A 361 0.73 -3.24 20.84
CA LEU A 361 1.73 -3.62 19.83
C LEU A 361 2.49 -2.39 19.31
N GLY A 362 3.82 -2.48 19.28
CA GLY A 362 4.70 -1.57 18.56
C GLY A 362 5.68 -2.30 17.66
N PHE A 363 6.56 -1.57 16.98
CA PHE A 363 7.45 -2.11 15.94
C PHE A 363 8.26 -3.32 16.42
N SER A 364 8.97 -3.16 17.54
CA SER A 364 9.81 -4.22 18.13
C SER A 364 9.03 -5.28 18.93
N GLY A 365 7.70 -5.19 18.99
CA GLY A 365 6.84 -6.07 19.79
C GLY A 365 5.95 -5.31 20.79
N PRO A 366 5.23 -6.04 21.66
CA PRO A 366 4.38 -5.44 22.69
C PRO A 366 5.16 -4.49 23.60
N LYS A 367 4.59 -3.32 23.89
CA LYS A 367 5.21 -2.31 24.78
C LYS A 367 5.16 -2.76 26.23
N SER A 368 6.29 -2.68 26.92
CA SER A 368 6.40 -3.05 28.35
C SER A 368 5.90 -1.98 29.31
N LYS A 369 5.59 -0.78 28.82
CA LYS A 369 5.08 0.37 29.59
C LYS A 369 3.97 1.07 28.80
N PRO A 370 3.08 1.84 29.48
CA PRO A 370 2.13 2.70 28.78
C PRO A 370 2.84 3.74 27.92
N VAL A 371 2.21 4.13 26.83
CA VAL A 371 2.67 5.18 25.92
C VAL A 371 1.73 6.38 26.05
N SER A 372 2.29 7.58 26.22
CA SER A 372 1.52 8.82 26.34
C SER A 372 0.94 9.25 24.98
N PRO A 373 -0.03 10.19 24.93
CA PRO A 373 -0.62 10.64 23.66
C PRO A 373 0.35 11.46 22.79
N ASP A 374 1.51 11.87 23.32
CA ASP A 374 2.60 12.48 22.55
C ASP A 374 3.55 11.41 21.96
N GLY A 375 3.51 10.18 22.48
CA GLY A 375 4.39 9.09 22.09
C GLY A 375 3.90 8.32 20.86
N ARG A 376 4.84 7.97 20.00
CA ARG A 376 4.66 7.06 18.86
C ARG A 376 5.99 6.45 18.46
N ASP A 377 5.97 5.26 17.86
CA ASP A 377 7.17 4.67 17.26
C ASP A 377 7.63 5.48 16.07
N TRP A 378 8.94 5.61 15.87
CA TRP A 378 9.56 6.39 14.78
C TRP A 378 9.25 7.90 14.77
N ALA A 379 8.84 8.49 15.91
CA ALA A 379 8.41 9.89 15.98
C ALA A 379 9.40 10.93 15.40
N TYR A 380 10.70 10.63 15.41
CA TYR A 380 11.76 11.53 14.93
C TYR A 380 11.89 11.53 13.39
N LEU A 381 11.34 10.53 12.70
CA LEU A 381 11.31 10.39 11.24
C LEU A 381 10.04 11.04 10.65
N SER A 382 9.74 12.29 11.01
CA SER A 382 8.43 12.91 10.77
C SER A 382 7.86 12.66 9.37
N PHE A 383 8.63 12.92 8.31
CA PHE A 383 8.27 12.59 6.94
C PHE A 383 9.20 11.51 6.39
N MET A 384 8.91 10.25 6.73
CA MET A 384 9.48 9.09 6.06
C MET A 384 8.67 8.82 4.79
N TRP A 385 9.22 9.15 3.62
CA TRP A 385 8.45 9.14 2.37
C TRP A 385 8.01 7.74 1.93
N GLN A 386 8.80 6.71 2.22
CA GLN A 386 8.46 5.30 2.02
C GLN A 386 7.12 4.92 2.67
N ASN A 387 6.77 5.54 3.79
CA ASN A 387 5.53 5.29 4.51
C ASN A 387 4.46 6.30 4.12
N THR A 388 4.85 7.58 4.08
CA THR A 388 3.97 8.73 3.81
C THR A 388 3.36 8.70 2.40
N ARG A 389 3.99 8.01 1.44
CA ARG A 389 3.47 7.82 0.07
C ARG A 389 2.16 7.03 0.01
N HIS A 390 1.92 6.09 0.93
CA HIS A 390 0.78 5.17 0.83
C HIS A 390 -0.57 5.90 0.83
N PRO A 391 -0.83 6.84 1.78
CA PRO A 391 -1.96 7.74 1.70
C PRO A 391 -2.11 8.45 0.35
N TYR A 392 -1.03 9.06 -0.16
CA TYR A 392 -1.09 9.86 -1.38
C TYR A 392 -1.38 9.05 -2.64
N TRP A 393 -0.84 7.83 -2.75
CA TRP A 393 -1.19 6.92 -3.84
C TRP A 393 -2.67 6.49 -3.80
N ALA A 394 -3.26 6.40 -2.61
CA ALA A 394 -4.65 5.95 -2.42
C ALA A 394 -5.72 7.05 -2.67
N MET A 395 -5.32 8.33 -2.76
CA MET A 395 -6.25 9.47 -2.75
C MET A 395 -6.84 9.84 -4.10
N ASN A 396 -6.10 9.67 -5.21
CA ASN A 396 -6.54 10.12 -6.53
C ASN A 396 -7.76 9.37 -7.06
N THR A 397 -7.82 8.04 -6.85
CA THR A 397 -8.92 7.18 -7.31
C THR A 397 -10.21 7.40 -6.50
N ARG A 398 -10.13 7.96 -5.29
CA ARG A 398 -11.29 8.36 -4.49
C ARG A 398 -11.62 9.86 -4.58
N GLY A 399 -10.85 10.64 -5.34
CA GLY A 399 -11.13 12.04 -5.63
C GLY A 399 -10.81 13.03 -4.51
N ASP A 400 -9.90 12.68 -3.60
CA ASP A 400 -9.52 13.51 -2.45
C ASP A 400 -8.37 14.47 -2.82
N TYR A 401 -8.56 15.21 -3.92
CA TYR A 401 -7.55 16.08 -4.53
C TYR A 401 -7.15 17.25 -3.63
N GLU A 402 -8.04 17.73 -2.77
CA GLU A 402 -7.75 18.81 -1.83
C GLU A 402 -6.77 18.39 -0.72
N THR A 403 -6.56 17.09 -0.56
CA THR A 403 -5.60 16.50 0.37
C THR A 403 -4.24 16.28 -0.30
N VAL A 404 -4.23 15.83 -1.56
CA VAL A 404 -2.97 15.59 -2.30
C VAL A 404 -2.24 16.90 -2.57
N ARG A 405 -2.97 17.96 -2.96
CA ARG A 405 -2.37 19.22 -3.39
C ARG A 405 -1.49 19.89 -2.32
N PRO A 406 -1.91 20.06 -1.05
CA PRO A 406 -1.05 20.63 -0.01
C PRO A 406 0.22 19.81 0.26
N GLY A 407 0.12 18.48 0.27
CA GLY A 407 1.29 17.60 0.42
C GLY A 407 2.32 17.78 -0.70
N MET A 408 1.86 17.91 -1.94
CA MET A 408 2.75 18.16 -3.08
C MET A 408 3.27 19.60 -3.11
N GLN A 409 2.50 20.57 -2.61
CA GLN A 409 2.98 21.93 -2.39
C GLN A 409 4.12 21.95 -1.36
N PHE A 410 4.01 21.20 -0.26
CA PHE A 410 5.10 21.06 0.72
C PHE A 410 6.40 20.56 0.08
N VAL A 411 6.31 19.57 -0.82
CA VAL A 411 7.48 19.08 -1.58
C VAL A 411 8.07 20.19 -2.44
N ARG A 412 7.23 20.94 -3.14
CA ARG A 412 7.64 22.07 -4.00
C ARG A 412 8.26 23.22 -3.21
N ASP A 413 7.76 23.52 -2.03
CA ASP A 413 8.25 24.60 -1.16
C ASP A 413 9.66 24.28 -0.63
N GLY A 414 9.98 22.99 -0.44
CA GLY A 414 11.32 22.53 -0.10
C GLY A 414 12.29 22.41 -1.28
N LEU A 415 11.87 22.69 -2.53
CA LEU A 415 12.69 22.39 -3.72
C LEU A 415 14.04 23.10 -3.72
N ASP A 416 14.09 24.38 -3.35
CA ASP A 416 15.35 25.13 -3.36
C ASP A 416 16.34 24.60 -2.30
N VAL A 417 15.84 24.15 -1.15
CA VAL A 417 16.64 23.45 -0.12
C VAL A 417 17.22 22.16 -0.71
N CYS A 418 16.38 21.38 -1.40
CA CYS A 418 16.82 20.15 -2.06
C CYS A 418 17.87 20.39 -3.15
N ARG A 419 17.85 21.53 -3.83
CA ARG A 419 18.86 21.90 -4.84
C ARG A 419 20.20 22.26 -4.19
N ASP A 420 20.15 23.06 -3.14
CA ASP A 420 21.35 23.56 -2.46
C ASP A 420 22.09 22.44 -1.72
N HIS A 421 21.39 21.57 -0.99
CA HIS A 421 22.05 20.43 -0.38
C HIS A 421 22.56 19.41 -1.41
N CYS A 422 21.97 19.33 -2.61
CA CYS A 422 22.43 18.46 -3.69
C CYS A 422 23.80 18.93 -4.16
N LEU A 423 23.91 20.23 -4.44
CA LEU A 423 25.15 20.86 -4.81
C LEU A 423 26.21 20.70 -3.72
N LYS A 424 25.86 20.93 -2.44
CA LYS A 424 26.79 20.80 -1.31
C LYS A 424 27.27 19.36 -1.11
N ILE A 425 26.38 18.38 -1.20
CA ILE A 425 26.65 16.98 -0.85
C ILE A 425 27.32 16.24 -2.02
N PHE A 426 26.84 16.45 -3.24
CA PHE A 426 27.26 15.68 -4.43
C PHE A 426 28.06 16.48 -5.44
N GLY A 427 28.12 17.82 -5.32
CA GLY A 427 28.93 18.66 -6.19
C GLY A 427 28.34 18.89 -7.58
N HIS A 428 27.05 18.60 -7.80
CA HIS A 428 26.36 18.83 -9.07
C HIS A 428 24.96 19.43 -8.87
N GLU A 429 24.43 20.02 -9.95
CA GLU A 429 23.08 20.58 -9.99
C GLU A 429 21.98 19.49 -9.94
N GLY A 430 20.71 19.92 -9.89
CA GLY A 430 19.55 19.06 -9.65
C GLY A 430 19.08 19.16 -8.20
N ALA A 431 18.03 18.42 -7.86
CA ALA A 431 17.49 18.36 -6.51
C ALA A 431 17.35 16.89 -6.06
N PHE A 432 17.56 16.60 -4.78
CA PHE A 432 17.26 15.29 -4.24
C PHE A 432 16.59 15.39 -2.87
N ILE A 433 15.77 14.40 -2.53
CA ILE A 433 15.11 14.31 -1.22
C ILE A 433 15.75 13.18 -0.43
N MET A 434 16.09 13.46 0.83
CA MET A 434 16.44 12.40 1.78
C MET A 434 15.15 11.71 2.23
N GLU A 435 15.11 10.38 2.16
CA GLU A 435 13.90 9.60 2.43
C GLU A 435 13.26 9.92 3.78
N ALA A 436 14.10 10.04 4.82
CA ALA A 436 13.72 10.53 6.14
C ALA A 436 13.96 12.05 6.22
N SER A 437 12.87 12.82 6.23
CA SER A 437 12.93 14.27 6.21
C SER A 437 12.02 14.95 7.24
N TRP A 438 12.32 16.22 7.45
CA TRP A 438 11.60 17.21 8.24
C TRP A 438 11.02 18.29 7.33
N TRP A 439 10.46 19.35 7.92
CA TRP A 439 9.84 20.45 7.17
C TRP A 439 10.77 20.97 6.06
N ASN A 440 10.24 21.26 4.88
CA ASN A 440 10.99 21.70 3.69
C ASN A 440 12.03 20.66 3.20
N ASN A 441 11.76 19.37 3.40
CA ASN A 441 12.59 18.25 2.99
C ASN A 441 14.04 18.27 3.54
N VAL A 442 14.25 18.92 4.69
CA VAL A 442 15.53 18.86 5.40
C VAL A 442 15.73 17.45 5.95
N GLY A 443 16.88 16.84 5.72
CA GLY A 443 17.15 15.49 6.19
C GLY A 443 17.16 15.38 7.72
N VAL A 444 16.61 14.29 8.25
CA VAL A 444 16.72 13.97 9.68
C VAL A 444 18.19 13.78 10.09
N PHE A 445 18.97 13.19 9.19
CA PHE A 445 20.40 12.89 9.37
C PHE A 445 21.25 13.77 8.46
N ASN A 446 22.43 14.17 8.95
CA ASN A 446 23.45 14.77 8.10
C ASN A 446 24.12 13.69 7.25
N TRP A 447 24.48 14.02 6.00
CA TRP A 447 24.96 13.04 5.01
C TRP A 447 26.11 12.13 5.49
N GLY A 448 27.06 12.69 6.25
CA GLY A 448 28.19 11.91 6.80
C GLY A 448 27.80 10.83 7.81
N ASN A 449 26.63 10.95 8.45
CA ASN A 449 26.15 10.10 9.54
C ASN A 449 24.80 9.44 9.23
N ILE A 450 24.36 9.46 7.97
CA ILE A 450 23.11 8.80 7.58
C ILE A 450 23.24 7.27 7.74
N PRO A 451 22.22 6.57 8.30
CA PRO A 451 22.23 5.11 8.37
C PRO A 451 22.43 4.47 7.00
N THR A 452 23.22 3.39 6.93
CA THR A 452 23.58 2.74 5.65
C THR A 452 22.38 2.38 4.78
N HIS A 453 21.30 1.87 5.38
CA HIS A 453 20.08 1.49 4.66
C HIS A 453 19.32 2.68 4.04
N LEU A 454 19.49 3.89 4.59
CA LEU A 454 18.89 5.13 4.06
C LEU A 454 19.83 5.88 3.11
N ARG A 455 21.15 5.67 3.21
CA ARG A 455 22.15 6.38 2.41
C ARG A 455 21.90 6.29 0.90
N TYR A 456 21.46 5.11 0.45
CA TYR A 456 21.20 4.81 -0.95
C TYR A 456 19.72 4.70 -1.28
N HIS A 457 18.84 4.98 -0.30
CA HIS A 457 17.40 5.04 -0.53
C HIS A 457 17.03 6.46 -0.96
N GLN A 458 16.90 6.65 -2.28
CA GLN A 458 16.71 7.98 -2.89
C GLN A 458 15.36 8.09 -3.62
N LEU A 459 14.49 7.09 -3.46
CA LEU A 459 13.29 6.87 -4.25
C LEU A 459 12.28 8.02 -4.14
N ALA A 460 12.15 8.67 -2.98
CA ALA A 460 11.30 9.85 -2.80
C ALA A 460 11.54 10.92 -3.87
N THR A 461 12.78 11.07 -4.34
CA THR A 461 13.17 12.05 -5.37
C THR A 461 12.37 11.87 -6.67
N ILE A 462 12.07 10.64 -7.08
CA ILE A 462 11.30 10.37 -8.32
C ILE A 462 9.86 9.92 -8.06
N GLU A 463 9.58 9.30 -6.91
CA GLU A 463 8.24 8.82 -6.59
C GLU A 463 7.25 9.97 -6.30
N LEU A 464 7.72 11.08 -5.71
CA LEU A 464 6.87 12.25 -5.48
C LEU A 464 6.41 12.90 -6.80
N PRO A 465 7.27 13.12 -7.82
CA PRO A 465 6.84 13.42 -9.17
C PRO A 465 5.86 12.41 -9.78
N ALA A 466 5.99 11.12 -9.47
CA ALA A 466 5.04 10.10 -9.95
C ALA A 466 3.64 10.31 -9.36
N ILE A 467 3.54 10.58 -8.06
CA ILE A 467 2.28 10.95 -7.37
C ILE A 467 1.70 12.26 -7.95
N MET A 468 2.55 13.26 -8.20
CA MET A 468 2.15 14.51 -8.85
C MET A 468 1.62 14.28 -10.28
N CYS A 469 2.20 13.34 -11.03
CA CYS A 469 1.70 12.95 -12.34
C CYS A 469 0.31 12.32 -12.26
N GLU A 470 0.05 11.45 -11.29
CA GLU A 470 -1.30 10.89 -11.08
C GLU A 470 -2.31 11.99 -10.76
N TYR A 471 -1.94 12.94 -9.89
CA TYR A 471 -2.81 14.08 -9.58
C TYR A 471 -3.16 14.88 -10.83
N PHE A 472 -2.16 15.27 -11.63
CA PHE A 472 -2.41 16.02 -12.85
C PHE A 472 -3.19 15.21 -13.88
N GLU A 473 -2.90 13.92 -14.02
CA GLU A 473 -3.62 13.05 -14.94
C GLU A 473 -5.10 12.94 -14.57
N HIS A 474 -5.44 12.89 -13.29
CA HIS A 474 -6.82 12.89 -12.81
C HIS A 474 -7.51 14.25 -12.93
N THR A 475 -6.85 15.33 -12.54
CA THR A 475 -7.50 16.66 -12.38
C THR A 475 -7.42 17.53 -13.62
N ARG A 476 -6.36 17.37 -14.43
CA ARG A 476 -5.96 18.30 -15.49
C ARG A 476 -5.81 19.74 -14.99
N ASP A 477 -5.40 19.92 -13.72
CA ASP A 477 -5.05 21.23 -13.16
C ASP A 477 -3.73 21.74 -13.76
N HIS A 478 -3.84 22.59 -14.79
CA HIS A 478 -2.67 23.19 -15.45
C HIS A 478 -1.88 24.13 -14.56
N LYS A 479 -2.49 24.72 -13.52
CA LYS A 479 -1.76 25.54 -12.55
C LYS A 479 -0.85 24.65 -11.71
N PHE A 480 -1.36 23.52 -11.22
CA PHE A 480 -0.55 22.51 -10.54
C PHE A 480 0.58 21.99 -11.44
N LEU A 481 0.29 21.69 -12.70
CA LEU A 481 1.30 21.25 -13.67
C LEU A 481 2.46 22.25 -13.74
N ASN A 482 2.14 23.53 -13.97
CA ASN A 482 3.15 24.56 -14.26
C ASN A 482 3.90 25.06 -13.01
N GLU A 483 3.23 25.16 -11.87
CA GLU A 483 3.80 25.78 -10.66
C GLU A 483 4.42 24.77 -9.69
N ILE A 484 3.96 23.51 -9.72
CA ILE A 484 4.36 22.46 -8.76
C ILE A 484 5.06 21.31 -9.49
N LEU A 485 4.37 20.60 -10.38
CA LEU A 485 4.87 19.35 -10.96
C LEU A 485 6.09 19.57 -11.87
N LEU A 486 6.01 20.47 -12.85
CA LEU A 486 7.09 20.68 -13.81
C LEU A 486 8.38 21.20 -13.15
N PRO A 487 8.35 22.20 -12.25
CA PRO A 487 9.54 22.63 -11.53
C PRO A 487 10.19 21.52 -10.70
N CYS A 488 9.39 20.70 -10.01
CA CYS A 488 9.91 19.54 -9.28
C CYS A 488 10.49 18.49 -10.23
N ALA A 489 9.77 18.12 -11.30
CA ALA A 489 10.20 17.11 -12.25
C ALA A 489 11.51 17.50 -12.96
N ASP A 490 11.65 18.76 -13.39
CA ASP A 490 12.89 19.23 -14.05
C ASP A 490 14.11 18.99 -13.16
N GLU A 491 14.07 19.41 -11.89
CA GLU A 491 15.23 19.34 -11.00
C GLU A 491 15.46 17.93 -10.42
N PHE A 492 14.39 17.18 -10.12
CA PHE A 492 14.52 15.81 -9.61
C PHE A 492 14.95 14.81 -10.69
N ILE A 493 14.51 14.96 -11.94
CA ILE A 493 15.02 14.14 -13.06
C ILE A 493 16.48 14.48 -13.35
N LYS A 494 16.83 15.78 -13.33
CA LYS A 494 18.20 16.27 -13.52
C LYS A 494 19.16 15.68 -12.50
N TYR A 495 18.73 15.47 -11.26
CA TYR A 495 19.54 14.78 -10.25
C TYR A 495 19.99 13.41 -10.75
N TYR A 496 19.06 12.54 -11.17
CA TYR A 496 19.43 11.19 -11.64
C TYR A 496 20.33 11.23 -12.87
N GLU A 497 20.07 12.14 -13.82
CA GLU A 497 20.88 12.25 -15.03
C GLU A 497 22.34 12.64 -14.72
N LEU A 498 22.55 13.61 -13.83
CA LEU A 498 23.88 14.10 -13.45
C LEU A 498 24.58 13.20 -12.43
N HIS A 499 23.82 12.59 -11.52
CA HIS A 499 24.36 11.71 -10.49
C HIS A 499 24.82 10.37 -11.07
N PHE A 500 24.15 9.91 -12.15
CA PHE A 500 24.47 8.67 -12.86
C PHE A 500 24.82 8.96 -14.34
N PRO A 501 25.99 9.58 -14.63
CA PRO A 501 26.35 10.00 -15.98
C PRO A 501 26.82 8.85 -16.87
N LYS A 502 27.16 7.69 -16.30
CA LYS A 502 27.67 6.54 -17.06
C LYS A 502 26.63 6.02 -18.05
N ARG A 503 27.12 5.64 -19.24
CA ARG A 503 26.34 5.01 -20.30
C ARG A 503 27.09 3.78 -20.81
N ASP A 504 26.35 2.74 -21.20
CA ASP A 504 26.92 1.58 -21.90
C ASP A 504 27.22 1.91 -23.37
N ILE A 505 27.76 0.94 -24.11
CA ILE A 505 28.08 1.08 -25.54
C ILE A 505 26.86 1.36 -26.45
N LYS A 506 25.64 1.17 -25.94
CA LYS A 506 24.37 1.44 -26.63
C LYS A 506 23.75 2.77 -26.19
N GLY A 507 24.41 3.52 -25.30
CA GLY A 507 23.89 4.76 -24.75
C GLY A 507 22.87 4.56 -23.62
N ILE A 508 22.79 3.37 -23.02
CA ILE A 508 21.89 3.07 -21.90
C ILE A 508 22.54 3.46 -20.58
N MET A 509 21.79 4.14 -19.71
CA MET A 509 22.19 4.56 -18.36
C MET A 509 22.63 3.38 -17.50
N GLN A 510 23.71 3.59 -16.75
CA GLN A 510 24.23 2.67 -15.73
C GLN A 510 24.16 3.34 -14.35
N MET A 511 23.10 3.04 -13.61
CA MET A 511 22.88 3.50 -12.25
C MET A 511 23.46 2.47 -11.28
N GLU A 512 24.69 2.66 -10.81
CA GLU A 512 25.41 1.71 -9.96
C GLU A 512 25.38 2.14 -8.48
N GLY A 513 25.32 1.17 -7.56
CA GLY A 513 25.50 1.42 -6.13
C GLY A 513 24.30 2.05 -5.43
N VAL A 514 23.08 1.83 -5.94
CA VAL A 514 21.84 2.42 -5.40
C VAL A 514 21.10 1.41 -4.51
N GLY A 515 20.27 1.88 -3.60
CA GLY A 515 19.32 1.04 -2.88
C GLY A 515 18.17 0.63 -3.79
N CYS A 516 17.46 -0.43 -3.42
CA CYS A 516 16.17 -0.75 -4.02
C CYS A 516 15.17 -0.82 -2.86
N VAL A 517 14.60 0.36 -2.57
CA VAL A 517 14.03 0.69 -1.24
C VAL A 517 15.11 0.49 -0.15
N GLU A 518 14.74 0.31 1.12
CA GLU A 518 15.67 -0.12 2.17
C GLU A 518 16.17 -1.56 1.99
N THR A 519 15.43 -2.37 1.23
CA THR A 519 15.50 -3.84 1.20
C THR A 519 16.82 -4.40 0.68
N TYR A 520 17.31 -3.87 -0.44
CA TYR A 520 18.55 -4.31 -1.07
C TYR A 520 19.47 -3.12 -1.31
N GLN A 521 20.77 -3.32 -1.16
CA GLN A 521 21.80 -2.28 -1.29
C GLN A 521 22.79 -2.67 -2.38
N GLY A 522 23.51 -1.69 -2.94
CA GLY A 522 24.52 -1.94 -3.97
C GLY A 522 23.95 -2.41 -5.30
N VAL A 523 22.69 -2.06 -5.59
CA VAL A 523 21.97 -2.49 -6.79
C VAL A 523 22.43 -1.68 -7.99
N THR A 524 22.60 -2.37 -9.13
CA THR A 524 22.79 -1.75 -10.44
C THR A 524 21.46 -1.72 -11.19
N ASN A 525 21.06 -0.56 -11.71
CA ASN A 525 19.80 -0.31 -12.39
C ASN A 525 18.60 -0.83 -11.59
N PRO A 526 18.39 -0.34 -10.36
CA PRO A 526 17.31 -0.81 -9.50
C PRO A 526 15.94 -0.61 -10.17
N CYS A 527 15.07 -1.61 -10.04
CA CYS A 527 13.75 -1.58 -10.68
C CYS A 527 12.83 -0.47 -10.13
N THR A 528 13.13 0.05 -8.93
CA THR A 528 12.48 1.18 -8.28
C THR A 528 12.79 2.49 -9.00
N GLU A 529 14.01 2.98 -8.97
CA GLU A 529 14.40 4.28 -9.54
C GLU A 529 14.24 4.29 -11.06
N ILE A 530 14.69 3.22 -11.75
CA ILE A 530 14.49 3.09 -13.20
C ILE A 530 12.99 3.06 -13.54
N GLY A 531 12.20 2.31 -12.76
CA GLY A 531 10.76 2.23 -12.94
C GLY A 531 10.08 3.58 -12.74
N GLY A 532 10.43 4.28 -11.66
CA GLY A 532 9.94 5.62 -11.35
C GLY A 532 10.28 6.62 -12.44
N MET A 533 11.53 6.65 -12.92
CA MET A 533 11.93 7.52 -14.02
C MET A 533 11.15 7.23 -15.31
N LYS A 534 11.03 5.95 -15.70
CA LYS A 534 10.27 5.56 -16.89
C LYS A 534 8.81 5.95 -16.75
N TYR A 535 8.22 5.77 -15.56
CA TYR A 535 6.85 6.15 -15.27
C TYR A 535 6.64 7.65 -15.45
N VAL A 536 7.41 8.45 -14.71
CA VAL A 536 7.33 9.91 -14.71
C VAL A 536 7.56 10.48 -16.11
N LEU A 537 8.62 10.06 -16.81
CA LEU A 537 8.91 10.53 -18.17
C LEU A 537 7.78 10.16 -19.14
N THR A 538 7.25 8.94 -19.06
CA THR A 538 6.13 8.51 -19.92
C THR A 538 4.88 9.38 -19.68
N LYS A 539 4.54 9.64 -18.42
CA LYS A 539 3.40 10.51 -18.06
C LYS A 539 3.61 11.94 -18.54
N LEU A 540 4.75 12.55 -18.20
CA LEU A 540 5.07 13.91 -18.58
C LEU A 540 5.08 14.12 -20.10
N LEU A 541 5.59 13.15 -20.86
CA LEU A 541 5.56 13.18 -22.33
C LEU A 541 4.16 13.06 -22.91
N SER A 542 3.20 12.51 -22.16
CA SER A 542 1.78 12.48 -22.53
C SER A 542 1.05 13.80 -22.27
N PHE A 543 1.67 14.74 -21.54
CA PHE A 543 1.09 16.03 -21.19
C PHE A 543 1.46 17.13 -22.18
N GLU A 544 0.76 18.25 -22.06
CA GLU A 544 1.04 19.48 -22.80
C GLU A 544 2.24 20.19 -22.13
N ILE A 545 3.41 20.06 -22.76
CA ILE A 545 4.69 20.62 -22.31
C ILE A 545 5.46 21.20 -23.50
N GLU A 546 6.39 22.12 -23.21
CA GLU A 546 7.28 22.75 -24.18
C GLU A 546 8.12 21.73 -24.97
N ASP A 547 8.35 22.00 -26.25
CA ASP A 547 9.07 21.11 -27.16
C ASP A 547 10.51 20.82 -26.72
N LYS A 548 11.21 21.81 -26.16
CA LYS A 548 12.59 21.60 -25.66
C LYS A 548 12.63 20.54 -24.56
N ARG A 549 11.76 20.68 -23.57
CA ARG A 549 11.58 19.71 -22.47
C ARG A 549 11.15 18.34 -23.01
N ARG A 550 10.19 18.33 -23.94
CA ARG A 550 9.70 17.12 -24.59
C ARG A 550 10.81 16.36 -25.31
N GLN A 551 11.67 17.05 -26.06
CA GLN A 551 12.77 16.41 -26.78
C GLN A 551 13.81 15.84 -25.82
N HIS A 552 14.24 16.62 -24.83
CA HIS A 552 15.20 16.17 -23.82
C HIS A 552 14.70 14.93 -23.06
N TRP A 553 13.46 14.95 -22.57
CA TRP A 553 12.87 13.81 -21.85
C TRP A 553 12.61 12.59 -22.72
N LYS A 554 12.32 12.77 -24.01
CA LYS A 554 12.25 11.64 -24.97
C LYS A 554 13.60 10.94 -25.10
N ASP A 555 14.67 11.70 -25.18
CA ASP A 555 16.02 11.12 -25.35
C ASP A 555 16.49 10.47 -24.06
N LEU A 556 16.22 11.06 -22.89
CA LEU A 556 16.49 10.42 -21.61
C LEU A 556 15.68 9.12 -21.43
N LEU A 557 14.39 9.10 -21.79
CA LEU A 557 13.56 7.88 -21.69
C LEU A 557 14.12 6.73 -22.54
N LYS A 558 14.66 7.01 -23.73
CA LYS A 558 15.32 6.00 -24.59
C LYS A 558 16.62 5.48 -23.99
N ALA A 559 17.29 6.29 -23.17
CA ALA A 559 18.52 5.92 -22.50
C ALA A 559 18.28 5.09 -21.22
N LEU A 560 17.04 4.87 -20.79
CA LEU A 560 16.76 4.07 -19.58
C LEU A 560 16.72 2.57 -19.90
N PRO A 561 17.27 1.71 -19.01
CA PRO A 561 17.26 0.27 -19.18
C PRO A 561 15.85 -0.32 -19.16
N ASP A 562 15.74 -1.56 -19.64
CA ASP A 562 14.50 -2.33 -19.59
C ASP A 562 14.18 -2.85 -18.18
N VAL A 563 13.01 -3.48 -18.01
CA VAL A 563 12.63 -4.11 -16.75
C VAL A 563 13.67 -5.20 -16.42
N PRO A 564 14.34 -5.15 -15.27
CA PRO A 564 15.36 -6.13 -14.92
C PRO A 564 14.72 -7.50 -14.68
N LEU A 565 15.36 -8.55 -15.20
CA LEU A 565 14.90 -9.93 -15.12
C LEU A 565 16.00 -10.84 -14.58
N ARG A 566 15.61 -11.85 -13.80
CA ARG A 566 16.47 -12.95 -13.36
C ARG A 566 15.95 -14.27 -13.90
N LYS A 567 16.85 -15.21 -14.20
CA LYS A 567 16.48 -16.52 -14.74
C LYS A 567 16.60 -17.61 -13.68
N ILE A 568 15.47 -18.20 -13.29
CA ILE A 568 15.37 -19.23 -12.25
C ILE A 568 14.36 -20.29 -12.70
N ARG A 569 14.70 -21.57 -12.53
CA ARG A 569 13.95 -22.73 -13.06
C ARG A 569 13.66 -22.59 -14.56
N GLY A 570 14.58 -22.01 -15.32
CA GLY A 570 14.42 -21.71 -16.75
C GLY A 570 13.41 -20.59 -17.08
N LEU A 571 12.72 -20.03 -16.09
CA LEU A 571 11.76 -18.94 -16.23
C LEU A 571 12.45 -17.59 -16.06
N ASN A 572 11.99 -16.58 -16.81
CA ASN A 572 12.33 -15.20 -16.51
C ASN A 572 11.38 -14.70 -15.40
N LEU A 573 11.94 -14.22 -14.31
CA LEU A 573 11.25 -13.59 -13.19
C LEU A 573 11.68 -12.12 -13.09
N LEU A 574 10.84 -11.27 -12.52
CA LEU A 574 11.21 -9.90 -12.17
C LEU A 574 12.38 -9.91 -11.18
N ALA A 575 13.30 -8.96 -11.34
CA ALA A 575 14.47 -8.80 -10.50
C ALA A 575 14.50 -7.43 -9.81
N VAL A 576 15.33 -7.33 -8.77
CA VAL A 576 15.56 -6.10 -8.00
C VAL A 576 16.36 -5.07 -8.81
N GLY A 577 17.25 -5.55 -9.68
CA GLY A 577 18.08 -4.78 -10.61
C GLY A 577 18.89 -5.72 -11.49
N ASP A 578 19.76 -5.16 -12.34
CA ASP A 578 20.63 -5.94 -13.23
C ASP A 578 21.71 -6.72 -12.46
N LYS A 579 22.17 -6.17 -11.32
CA LYS A 579 23.09 -6.79 -10.38
C LYS A 579 22.72 -6.35 -8.97
N TYR A 580 22.78 -7.26 -8.01
CA TYR A 580 22.54 -6.97 -6.60
C TYR A 580 23.16 -8.07 -5.74
N GLU A 581 23.57 -7.72 -4.52
CA GLU A 581 24.02 -8.70 -3.53
C GLU A 581 22.82 -9.36 -2.84
N PRO A 582 22.83 -10.69 -2.61
CA PRO A 582 21.82 -11.33 -1.78
C PRO A 582 21.89 -10.80 -0.35
N GLY A 583 20.76 -10.36 0.20
CA GLY A 583 20.73 -9.76 1.54
C GLY A 583 19.57 -8.81 1.69
N ARG A 584 18.41 -9.35 2.07
CA ARG A 584 17.19 -8.60 2.36
C ARG A 584 17.29 -8.01 3.76
N THR A 585 17.10 -6.71 3.89
CA THR A 585 17.13 -6.01 5.19
C THR A 585 15.75 -5.84 5.81
N ILE A 586 14.70 -5.68 4.99
CA ILE A 586 13.33 -5.41 5.43
C ILE A 586 12.30 -6.26 4.67
N CYS A 587 11.03 -6.17 5.04
CA CYS A 587 9.98 -7.05 4.55
C CYS A 587 9.43 -6.73 3.16
N GLU A 588 9.87 -5.70 2.44
CA GLU A 588 9.37 -5.38 1.09
C GLU A 588 9.92 -6.29 -0.02
N SER A 589 9.16 -6.44 -1.11
CA SER A 589 9.58 -7.16 -2.33
C SER A 589 9.74 -6.17 -3.50
N PRO A 590 10.89 -5.48 -3.61
CA PRO A 590 11.09 -4.38 -4.55
C PRO A 590 10.92 -4.78 -6.02
N GLU A 591 11.20 -6.03 -6.39
CA GLU A 591 11.00 -6.51 -7.76
C GLU A 591 9.55 -6.30 -8.26
N MET A 592 8.58 -6.21 -7.34
CA MET A 592 7.18 -5.97 -7.63
C MET A 592 6.85 -4.48 -7.89
N TYR A 593 7.79 -3.54 -7.67
CA TYR A 593 7.62 -2.13 -8.02
C TYR A 593 7.50 -1.91 -9.53
N SER A 594 8.02 -2.85 -10.32
CA SER A 594 7.77 -2.93 -11.76
C SER A 594 6.28 -3.11 -12.09
N ILE A 595 5.47 -3.59 -11.17
CA ILE A 595 4.01 -3.73 -11.31
C ILE A 595 3.32 -2.49 -10.75
N TYR A 596 3.49 -2.25 -9.45
CA TYR A 596 2.94 -1.10 -8.76
C TYR A 596 3.98 -0.62 -7.74
N PRO A 597 4.27 0.69 -7.69
CA PRO A 597 3.49 1.77 -8.29
C PRO A 597 3.81 2.11 -9.76
N PHE A 598 4.89 1.59 -10.35
CA PHE A 598 5.42 2.15 -11.61
C PHE A 598 4.90 1.51 -12.90
N ARG A 599 3.96 0.56 -12.83
CA ARG A 599 3.16 0.06 -13.97
C ARG A 599 3.98 -0.31 -15.21
N GLN A 600 5.21 -0.78 -15.04
CA GLN A 600 6.05 -1.24 -16.14
C GLN A 600 5.54 -2.57 -16.72
N VAL A 601 4.91 -3.41 -15.87
CA VAL A 601 4.32 -4.70 -16.20
C VAL A 601 3.02 -4.90 -15.41
N TRP A 602 1.88 -4.91 -16.09
CA TRP A 602 0.55 -5.05 -15.45
C TRP A 602 -0.49 -5.40 -16.52
N LEU A 603 -1.77 -5.55 -16.15
CA LEU A 603 -2.86 -5.85 -17.09
C LEU A 603 -2.90 -4.91 -18.31
N GLY A 604 -2.63 -3.62 -18.12
CA GLY A 604 -2.60 -2.63 -19.22
C GLY A 604 -1.36 -2.71 -20.12
N LYS A 605 -0.32 -3.45 -19.71
CA LYS A 605 0.94 -3.66 -20.43
C LYS A 605 1.42 -5.11 -20.28
N SER A 606 0.87 -5.98 -21.13
CA SER A 606 0.87 -7.43 -20.91
C SER A 606 2.13 -8.20 -21.33
N THR A 607 3.12 -7.55 -21.96
CA THR A 607 4.31 -8.23 -22.54
C THR A 607 5.04 -9.16 -21.57
N LEU A 608 5.14 -8.79 -20.29
CA LEU A 608 5.80 -9.58 -19.23
C LEU A 608 4.79 -10.06 -18.16
N LEU A 609 3.49 -10.03 -18.44
CA LEU A 609 2.45 -10.28 -17.42
C LEU A 609 2.51 -11.70 -16.85
N SER A 610 2.78 -12.71 -17.68
CA SER A 610 2.99 -14.09 -17.20
C SER A 610 4.18 -14.19 -16.26
N ASN A 611 5.29 -13.51 -16.59
CA ASN A 611 6.49 -13.45 -15.77
C ASN A 611 6.23 -12.75 -14.43
N ALA A 612 5.49 -11.63 -14.46
CA ALA A 612 5.12 -10.89 -13.26
C ALA A 612 4.19 -11.68 -12.34
N ARG A 613 3.19 -12.41 -12.89
CA ARG A 613 2.33 -13.31 -12.12
C ARG A 613 3.14 -14.41 -11.44
N GLN A 614 4.03 -15.09 -12.18
CA GLN A 614 4.89 -16.10 -11.57
C GLN A 614 5.81 -15.50 -10.50
N SER A 615 6.38 -14.32 -10.74
CA SER A 615 7.25 -13.61 -9.79
C SER A 615 6.51 -13.24 -8.51
N PHE A 616 5.27 -12.78 -8.63
CA PHE A 616 4.42 -12.47 -7.48
C PHE A 616 4.21 -13.69 -6.57
N HIS A 617 3.95 -14.87 -7.14
CA HIS A 617 3.72 -16.08 -6.35
C HIS A 617 4.96 -16.61 -5.64
N VAL A 618 6.17 -16.25 -6.09
CA VAL A 618 7.44 -16.64 -5.45
C VAL A 618 8.13 -15.50 -4.69
N ARG A 619 7.51 -14.31 -4.60
CA ARG A 619 8.09 -13.09 -4.00
C ARG A 619 8.49 -13.21 -2.53
N THR A 620 7.90 -14.18 -1.82
CA THR A 620 8.19 -14.49 -0.41
C THR A 620 9.04 -15.75 -0.24
N THR A 621 9.62 -16.26 -1.33
CA THR A 621 10.50 -17.44 -1.34
C THR A 621 11.92 -17.00 -1.65
N SER A 622 12.89 -17.46 -0.86
CA SER A 622 14.30 -17.31 -1.21
C SER A 622 14.66 -18.22 -2.38
N LEU A 623 15.08 -17.62 -3.50
CA LEU A 623 15.44 -18.34 -4.72
C LEU A 623 16.93 -18.25 -5.07
N ASP A 624 17.63 -17.24 -4.55
CA ASP A 624 19.03 -16.91 -4.87
C ASP A 624 19.96 -16.98 -3.65
N GLY A 625 19.46 -17.49 -2.53
CA GLY A 625 20.18 -17.54 -1.25
C GLY A 625 20.00 -16.29 -0.40
N THR A 626 19.14 -15.35 -0.81
CA THR A 626 18.71 -14.24 0.04
C THR A 626 18.12 -14.77 1.36
N VAL A 627 18.47 -14.16 2.49
CA VAL A 627 17.89 -14.49 3.79
C VAL A 627 16.37 -14.28 3.74
N ASP A 628 15.60 -15.35 4.01
CA ASP A 628 14.14 -15.28 4.15
C ASP A 628 13.76 -15.33 5.62
N ASP A 629 13.95 -14.23 6.34
CA ASP A 629 13.48 -14.02 7.73
C ASP A 629 12.46 -12.88 7.83
N GLN A 630 12.38 -12.03 6.80
CA GLN A 630 11.53 -10.84 6.74
C GLN A 630 10.42 -10.90 5.67
N GLY A 631 10.39 -11.89 4.77
CA GLY A 631 9.47 -11.89 3.62
C GLY A 631 7.99 -12.05 4.02
N THR A 632 7.09 -11.19 3.55
CA THR A 632 5.66 -11.21 3.95
C THR A 632 4.72 -11.13 2.76
N GLU A 633 3.50 -11.68 2.93
CA GLU A 633 2.48 -11.59 1.88
C GLU A 633 1.73 -10.25 1.89
N THR A 634 1.52 -9.66 3.07
CA THR A 634 0.74 -8.41 3.29
C THR A 634 0.97 -7.81 4.70
N GLY A 635 0.38 -6.64 4.96
CA GLY A 635 0.43 -5.90 6.23
C GLY A 635 1.38 -4.70 6.19
N GLY A 636 1.06 -3.63 6.94
CA GLY A 636 1.81 -2.37 6.90
C GLY A 636 1.99 -1.84 5.47
N TRP A 637 3.20 -1.38 5.18
CA TRP A 637 3.64 -0.82 3.90
C TRP A 637 3.82 -1.85 2.75
N GLN A 638 3.42 -3.12 2.92
CA GLN A 638 3.51 -4.14 1.86
C GLN A 638 2.51 -3.93 0.71
N SER A 639 2.97 -3.48 -0.45
CA SER A 639 2.09 -3.22 -1.62
C SER A 639 1.62 -4.47 -2.38
N SER A 640 1.94 -5.67 -1.90
CA SER A 640 1.52 -6.95 -2.51
C SER A 640 0.01 -7.05 -2.82
N PRO A 641 -0.91 -6.60 -1.96
CA PRO A 641 -2.34 -6.69 -2.27
C PRO A 641 -2.75 -5.79 -3.44
N VAL A 642 -2.18 -4.57 -3.51
CA VAL A 642 -2.36 -3.66 -4.67
C VAL A 642 -1.79 -4.32 -5.93
N GLN A 643 -0.59 -4.89 -5.85
CA GLN A 643 0.06 -5.56 -6.99
C GLN A 643 -0.76 -6.74 -7.52
N ALA A 644 -1.40 -7.53 -6.65
CA ALA A 644 -2.33 -8.58 -7.07
C ALA A 644 -3.49 -8.03 -7.93
N ALA A 645 -4.00 -6.85 -7.58
CA ALA A 645 -5.04 -6.18 -8.38
C ALA A 645 -4.53 -5.74 -9.76
N TYR A 646 -3.32 -5.18 -9.85
CA TYR A 646 -2.69 -4.79 -11.13
C TYR A 646 -2.30 -5.99 -12.01
N LEU A 647 -2.14 -7.18 -11.43
CA LEU A 647 -1.91 -8.44 -12.13
C LEU A 647 -3.20 -9.14 -12.59
N GLY A 648 -4.37 -8.63 -12.19
CA GLY A 648 -5.67 -9.25 -12.49
C GLY A 648 -5.88 -10.56 -11.76
N LEU A 649 -5.53 -10.62 -10.48
CA LEU A 649 -5.69 -11.80 -9.63
C LEU A 649 -6.85 -11.59 -8.64
N PRO A 650 -8.12 -11.71 -9.06
CA PRO A 650 -9.28 -11.34 -8.24
C PRO A 650 -9.39 -12.14 -6.94
N ARG A 651 -9.11 -13.44 -6.95
CA ARG A 651 -9.22 -14.27 -5.74
C ARG A 651 -8.09 -14.00 -4.76
N GLU A 652 -6.87 -13.84 -5.27
CA GLU A 652 -5.72 -13.50 -4.43
C GLU A 652 -5.80 -12.09 -3.86
N ALA A 653 -6.19 -11.09 -4.68
CA ALA A 653 -6.40 -9.73 -4.21
C ALA A 653 -7.49 -9.66 -3.12
N ALA A 654 -8.62 -10.34 -3.33
CA ALA A 654 -9.69 -10.42 -2.33
C ALA A 654 -9.24 -11.10 -1.02
N ARG A 655 -8.40 -12.15 -1.10
CA ARG A 655 -7.83 -12.81 0.07
C ARG A 655 -6.94 -11.86 0.87
N LEU A 656 -5.94 -11.24 0.22
CA LEU A 656 -5.00 -10.34 0.87
C LEU A 656 -5.70 -9.10 1.45
N LEU A 657 -6.67 -8.55 0.72
CA LEU A 657 -7.55 -7.48 1.19
C LEU A 657 -8.32 -7.88 2.46
N SER A 658 -8.91 -9.08 2.46
CA SER A 658 -9.67 -9.60 3.61
C SER A 658 -8.77 -9.79 4.84
N ILE A 659 -7.52 -10.21 4.66
CA ILE A 659 -6.53 -10.29 5.74
C ILE A 659 -6.26 -8.91 6.33
N ASN A 660 -6.04 -7.90 5.49
CA ASN A 660 -5.74 -6.55 5.98
C ASN A 660 -6.92 -5.91 6.72
N PHE A 661 -8.13 -6.07 6.21
CA PHE A 661 -9.34 -5.53 6.82
C PHE A 661 -9.89 -6.41 7.97
N ASN A 662 -9.17 -7.45 8.41
CA ASN A 662 -9.57 -8.29 9.53
C ASN A 662 -9.11 -7.69 10.88
N ASP A 663 -9.97 -7.73 11.89
CA ASP A 663 -9.70 -7.28 13.28
C ASP A 663 -8.69 -8.20 13.99
N GLN A 664 -8.61 -9.46 13.57
CA GLN A 664 -7.68 -10.43 14.15
C GLN A 664 -6.34 -10.46 13.43
N PHE A 665 -6.09 -9.57 12.46
CA PHE A 665 -4.77 -9.49 11.85
C PHE A 665 -3.79 -8.72 12.75
N ILE A 666 -3.01 -9.48 13.52
CA ILE A 666 -2.16 -8.95 14.58
C ILE A 666 -0.84 -8.41 14.02
N LYS A 667 0.02 -9.30 13.53
CA LYS A 667 1.38 -8.99 13.08
C LYS A 667 1.73 -9.83 11.87
N TRP A 668 2.58 -9.29 11.00
CA TRP A 668 2.99 -9.91 9.74
C TRP A 668 3.87 -11.17 9.90
N ASN A 669 4.50 -11.39 11.06
CA ASN A 669 5.29 -12.60 11.38
C ASN A 669 4.71 -13.50 12.47
N ASP A 670 3.44 -13.29 12.81
CA ASP A 670 2.55 -14.08 13.66
C ASP A 670 3.15 -15.05 14.73
N ASN A 671 4.21 -14.65 15.45
CA ASN A 671 4.70 -15.34 16.64
C ASN A 671 3.81 -15.14 17.88
N VAL A 672 2.59 -14.61 17.72
CA VAL A 672 1.64 -14.35 18.81
C VAL A 672 0.71 -15.54 18.89
N ASP A 673 0.54 -16.13 20.08
CA ASP A 673 -0.34 -17.29 20.28
C ASP A 673 -1.78 -16.99 19.79
N PRO A 674 -2.26 -17.61 18.70
CA PRO A 674 -3.63 -17.40 18.19
C PRO A 674 -4.70 -17.94 19.13
N ASN A 675 -4.33 -18.81 20.09
CA ASN A 675 -5.22 -19.31 21.14
C ASN A 675 -5.11 -18.48 22.42
N ALA A 676 -4.21 -17.48 22.48
CA ALA A 676 -4.27 -16.51 23.55
C ALA A 676 -5.65 -15.85 23.48
N PRO A 677 -6.45 -15.88 24.56
CA PRO A 677 -7.81 -15.38 24.49
C PRO A 677 -7.76 -13.93 24.06
N PHE A 678 -8.37 -13.60 22.91
CA PHE A 678 -8.69 -12.21 22.63
C PHE A 678 -9.67 -11.76 23.72
N PRO A 679 -9.34 -10.75 24.56
CA PRO A 679 -8.39 -9.67 24.37
C PRO A 679 -7.25 -9.59 25.42
N THR A 680 -6.42 -10.61 25.59
CA THR A 680 -5.27 -10.55 26.53
C THR A 680 -4.23 -9.48 26.18
N ARG A 681 -4.38 -8.82 25.01
CA ARG A 681 -3.64 -7.62 24.62
C ARG A 681 -4.61 -6.46 24.33
N PRO A 682 -4.25 -5.23 24.72
CA PRO A 682 -5.07 -4.06 24.46
C PRO A 682 -5.02 -3.67 22.98
N HIS A 683 -6.18 -3.38 22.40
CA HIS A 683 -6.35 -2.79 21.07
C HIS A 683 -7.32 -1.60 21.14
N ALA A 684 -7.15 -0.62 20.26
CA ALA A 684 -7.98 0.57 20.25
C ALA A 684 -9.44 0.21 19.93
N ARG A 685 -10.40 0.86 20.60
CA ARG A 685 -11.84 0.58 20.40
C ARG A 685 -12.34 1.00 19.01
N PHE A 686 -11.70 2.01 18.41
CA PHE A 686 -12.07 2.52 17.10
C PHE A 686 -11.50 1.63 15.98
N PRO A 687 -12.32 1.07 15.07
CA PRO A 687 -11.88 -0.01 14.16
C PRO A 687 -10.77 0.36 13.16
N ALA A 688 -10.64 1.63 12.79
CA ALA A 688 -9.59 2.12 11.88
C ALA A 688 -8.40 2.76 12.61
N PHE A 689 -8.33 2.63 13.95
CA PHE A 689 -7.06 2.83 14.66
C PHE A 689 -6.26 1.55 14.60
N TRP A 690 -5.71 1.29 13.41
CA TRP A 690 -4.99 0.07 13.09
C TRP A 690 -3.83 -0.17 14.05
N GLU A 691 -3.70 -1.40 14.52
CA GLU A 691 -2.59 -1.77 15.37
C GLU A 691 -1.30 -1.86 14.56
N CYS A 692 -0.19 -1.45 15.18
CA CYS A 692 1.14 -1.47 14.59
C CYS A 692 1.43 -2.80 13.90
N LYS A 693 1.55 -2.74 12.57
CA LYS A 693 2.10 -3.82 11.75
C LYS A 693 3.60 -3.64 11.69
N MET A 694 4.05 -2.44 11.30
CA MET A 694 5.47 -2.15 11.05
C MET A 694 5.88 -0.73 11.51
N ASP A 695 4.94 0.21 11.72
CA ASP A 695 5.28 1.58 12.10
C ASP A 695 4.92 1.91 13.54
N GLY A 696 3.64 2.14 13.82
CA GLY A 696 3.13 2.55 15.13
C GLY A 696 1.61 2.40 15.19
N THR A 697 1.00 2.63 16.35
CA THR A 697 -0.46 2.59 16.52
C THR A 697 -0.99 4.01 16.72
N PRO A 698 -1.94 4.53 15.92
CA PRO A 698 -2.51 3.93 14.70
C PRO A 698 -1.51 3.75 13.55
N ASP A 699 -1.63 2.66 12.79
CA ASP A 699 -0.80 2.32 11.62
C ASP A 699 -1.48 2.79 10.33
N ASN A 700 -1.12 3.98 9.84
CA ASN A 700 -1.88 4.62 8.74
C ASN A 700 -1.49 4.09 7.36
N ASP A 701 -0.22 3.72 7.15
CA ASP A 701 0.23 3.13 5.89
C ASP A 701 -0.47 1.79 5.63
N HIS A 702 -0.72 0.97 6.68
CA HIS A 702 -1.55 -0.22 6.55
C HIS A 702 -2.97 0.10 6.07
N GLY A 703 -3.63 1.08 6.71
CA GLY A 703 -4.97 1.52 6.35
C GLY A 703 -5.04 2.01 4.90
N ALA A 704 -4.17 2.95 4.55
CA ALA A 704 -4.08 3.54 3.21
C ALA A 704 -3.80 2.51 2.12
N ASN A 705 -2.84 1.61 2.34
CA ASN A 705 -2.49 0.56 1.40
C ASN A 705 -3.65 -0.45 1.19
N SER A 706 -4.41 -0.73 2.24
CA SER A 706 -5.61 -1.58 2.19
C SER A 706 -6.74 -0.89 1.42
N ALA A 707 -6.96 0.40 1.66
CA ALA A 707 -7.92 1.20 0.90
C ALA A 707 -7.53 1.30 -0.58
N ASN A 708 -6.24 1.44 -0.89
CA ASN A 708 -5.75 1.45 -2.27
C ASN A 708 -5.97 0.11 -2.98
N THR A 709 -5.83 -1.00 -2.26
CA THR A 709 -6.09 -2.35 -2.79
C THR A 709 -7.54 -2.49 -3.22
N LEU A 710 -8.49 -2.13 -2.36
CA LEU A 710 -9.92 -2.21 -2.67
C LEU A 710 -10.28 -1.36 -3.91
N GLN A 711 -9.73 -0.14 -3.98
CA GLN A 711 -9.91 0.75 -5.13
C GLN A 711 -9.33 0.14 -6.41
N SER A 712 -8.10 -0.36 -6.34
CA SER A 712 -7.40 -0.95 -7.49
C SER A 712 -8.05 -2.24 -8.00
N MET A 713 -8.76 -2.99 -7.15
CA MET A 713 -9.55 -4.15 -7.61
C MET A 713 -10.75 -3.74 -8.48
N LEU A 714 -11.30 -2.54 -8.26
CA LEU A 714 -12.51 -2.03 -8.90
C LEU A 714 -12.21 -1.10 -10.09
N LEU A 715 -11.18 -0.26 -10.00
CA LEU A 715 -10.88 0.74 -11.01
C LEU A 715 -9.37 1.03 -11.08
N GLN A 716 -8.81 0.97 -12.28
CA GLN A 716 -7.45 1.41 -12.59
C GLN A 716 -7.49 2.30 -13.85
N SER A 717 -6.69 3.36 -13.93
CA SER A 717 -6.59 4.18 -15.15
C SER A 717 -5.15 4.48 -15.53
N ASP A 718 -4.89 4.56 -16.83
CA ASP A 718 -3.59 4.93 -17.38
C ASP A 718 -3.78 5.67 -18.71
N GLY A 719 -3.42 6.96 -18.75
CA GLY A 719 -3.69 7.82 -19.89
C GLY A 719 -5.18 7.93 -20.14
N LYS A 720 -5.63 7.55 -21.35
CA LYS A 720 -7.05 7.53 -21.68
C LYS A 720 -7.77 6.29 -21.14
N LYS A 721 -7.08 5.16 -21.01
CA LYS A 721 -7.69 3.85 -20.72
C LYS A 721 -8.18 3.76 -19.27
N ILE A 722 -9.37 3.20 -19.08
CA ILE A 722 -9.99 2.95 -17.76
C ILE A 722 -10.32 1.47 -17.66
N PHE A 723 -9.66 0.74 -16.77
CA PHE A 723 -9.91 -0.68 -16.52
C PHE A 723 -10.95 -0.80 -15.39
N LEU A 724 -12.11 -1.36 -15.73
CA LEU A 724 -13.24 -1.53 -14.82
C LEU A 724 -13.30 -2.97 -14.31
N LEU A 725 -13.39 -3.13 -12.99
CA LEU A 725 -13.41 -4.42 -12.27
C LEU A 725 -12.21 -5.34 -12.60
N PRO A 726 -10.96 -4.82 -12.71
CA PRO A 726 -9.81 -5.59 -13.20
C PRO A 726 -9.43 -6.80 -12.35
N ALA A 727 -9.73 -6.77 -11.05
CA ALA A 727 -9.46 -7.87 -10.13
C ALA A 727 -10.61 -8.03 -9.12
N TRP A 728 -11.86 -7.94 -9.61
CA TRP A 728 -13.04 -8.12 -8.76
C TRP A 728 -13.56 -9.57 -8.78
N PRO A 729 -13.76 -10.24 -7.63
CA PRO A 729 -14.44 -11.54 -7.56
C PRO A 729 -15.85 -11.47 -8.16
N GLU A 730 -16.20 -12.40 -9.04
CA GLU A 730 -17.50 -12.38 -9.74
C GLU A 730 -18.69 -12.80 -8.87
N ASP A 731 -18.42 -13.36 -7.68
CA ASP A 731 -19.40 -13.74 -6.67
C ASP A 731 -19.58 -12.67 -5.58
N TRP A 732 -18.95 -11.49 -5.74
CA TRP A 732 -19.12 -10.34 -4.87
C TRP A 732 -19.95 -9.26 -5.55
N ASP A 733 -20.99 -8.81 -4.86
CA ASP A 733 -21.86 -7.73 -5.29
C ASP A 733 -21.35 -6.40 -4.72
N VAL A 734 -21.24 -5.36 -5.55
CA VAL A 734 -20.68 -4.06 -5.13
C VAL A 734 -21.37 -2.88 -5.80
N SER A 735 -21.66 -1.84 -5.02
CA SER A 735 -21.96 -0.50 -5.54
C SER A 735 -20.77 0.39 -5.25
N PHE A 736 -20.27 1.12 -6.24
CA PHE A 736 -19.19 2.06 -6.00
C PHE A 736 -19.27 3.29 -6.90
N LYS A 737 -18.63 4.35 -6.42
CA LYS A 737 -18.31 5.55 -7.18
C LYS A 737 -16.84 5.89 -6.96
N LEU A 738 -16.06 6.01 -8.02
CA LEU A 738 -14.62 6.28 -7.99
C LEU A 738 -14.23 7.24 -9.13
N CYS A 739 -13.05 7.84 -9.02
CA CYS A 739 -12.48 8.76 -10.00
C CYS A 739 -11.37 8.10 -10.81
N ALA A 740 -11.23 8.50 -12.07
CA ALA A 740 -10.20 8.06 -13.01
C ALA A 740 -9.55 9.26 -13.70
N SER A 741 -8.51 9.00 -14.49
CA SER A 741 -7.81 9.98 -15.34
C SER A 741 -8.76 10.89 -16.15
N ASN A 742 -8.28 12.06 -16.55
CA ASN A 742 -8.96 13.16 -17.26
C ASN A 742 -10.35 13.51 -16.71
N ASN A 743 -10.39 13.92 -15.44
CA ASN A 743 -11.56 14.43 -14.73
C ASN A 743 -12.79 13.53 -14.90
N THR A 744 -12.61 12.22 -14.67
CA THR A 744 -13.64 11.22 -14.89
C THR A 744 -14.12 10.61 -13.61
N THR A 745 -15.43 10.44 -13.49
CA THR A 745 -16.08 9.71 -12.40
C THR A 745 -16.82 8.50 -12.98
N ILE A 746 -16.62 7.35 -12.34
CA ILE A 746 -17.27 6.09 -12.66
C ILE A 746 -18.16 5.70 -11.49
N GLU A 747 -19.44 5.51 -11.74
CA GLU A 747 -20.39 4.96 -10.78
C GLU A 747 -20.96 3.65 -11.33
N CYS A 748 -20.79 2.56 -10.60
CA CYS A 748 -21.06 1.20 -11.06
C CYS A 748 -21.82 0.39 -10.00
N VAL A 749 -22.81 -0.36 -10.46
CA VAL A 749 -23.55 -1.36 -9.68
C VAL A 749 -23.29 -2.71 -10.33
N TYR A 750 -22.53 -3.56 -9.67
CA TYR A 750 -22.22 -4.93 -10.11
C TYR A 750 -22.95 -5.93 -9.22
N ARG A 751 -23.79 -6.78 -9.81
CA ARG A 751 -24.59 -7.79 -9.09
C ARG A 751 -24.62 -9.09 -9.87
N GLU A 752 -24.59 -10.21 -9.16
CA GLU A 752 -24.78 -11.55 -9.76
C GLU A 752 -23.84 -11.81 -10.95
N GLY A 753 -22.58 -11.37 -10.86
CA GLY A 753 -21.61 -11.58 -11.93
C GLY A 753 -21.63 -10.58 -13.08
N LYS A 754 -22.53 -9.58 -13.09
CA LYS A 754 -22.69 -8.63 -14.20
C LYS A 754 -22.87 -7.18 -13.73
N ILE A 755 -22.47 -6.23 -14.59
CA ILE A 755 -22.78 -4.82 -14.39
C ILE A 755 -24.28 -4.59 -14.66
N GLN A 756 -25.00 -4.10 -13.66
CA GLN A 756 -26.41 -3.71 -13.77
C GLN A 756 -26.59 -2.24 -14.15
N SER A 757 -25.70 -1.37 -13.67
CA SER A 757 -25.69 0.05 -13.99
C SER A 757 -24.26 0.55 -14.06
N LEU A 758 -23.96 1.39 -15.05
CA LEU A 758 -22.67 2.06 -15.22
C LEU A 758 -22.91 3.47 -15.73
N LYS A 759 -22.60 4.46 -14.89
CA LYS A 759 -22.63 5.88 -15.23
C LYS A 759 -21.20 6.41 -15.29
N VAL A 760 -20.90 7.13 -16.38
CA VAL A 760 -19.58 7.67 -16.66
C VAL A 760 -19.74 9.18 -16.84
N SER A 761 -19.00 9.97 -16.08
CA SER A 761 -19.05 11.43 -16.16
C SER A 761 -17.64 11.96 -16.44
N PRO A 762 -17.41 12.67 -17.56
CA PRO A 762 -18.35 12.93 -18.65
C PRO A 762 -18.62 11.67 -19.49
N GLU A 763 -19.82 11.58 -20.07
CA GLU A 763 -20.28 10.39 -20.80
C GLU A 763 -19.38 10.02 -22.00
N SER A 764 -18.70 11.02 -22.60
CA SER A 764 -17.72 10.80 -23.67
C SER A 764 -16.58 9.85 -23.29
N ARG A 765 -16.30 9.69 -21.99
CA ARG A 765 -15.25 8.80 -21.49
C ARG A 765 -15.70 7.34 -21.39
N ARG A 766 -16.97 7.01 -21.66
CA ARG A 766 -17.44 5.62 -21.66
C ARG A 766 -16.68 4.76 -22.67
N THR A 767 -16.29 5.31 -23.82
CA THR A 767 -15.53 4.60 -24.85
C THR A 767 -14.14 4.17 -24.41
N ASP A 768 -13.64 4.76 -23.33
CA ASP A 768 -12.33 4.44 -22.79
C ASP A 768 -12.34 3.30 -21.75
N ILE A 769 -13.53 2.75 -21.46
CA ILE A 769 -13.72 1.68 -20.47
C ILE A 769 -13.37 0.32 -21.09
N PHE A 770 -12.46 -0.37 -20.42
CA PHE A 770 -12.14 -1.78 -20.60
C PHE A 770 -12.80 -2.58 -19.49
N ASP A 771 -13.98 -3.15 -19.78
CA ASP A 771 -14.73 -3.96 -18.82
C ASP A 771 -14.11 -5.36 -18.66
N GLN A 772 -13.41 -5.55 -17.54
CA GLN A 772 -12.77 -6.82 -17.18
C GLN A 772 -13.76 -7.81 -16.54
N SER A 773 -15.00 -7.39 -16.29
CA SER A 773 -16.01 -8.25 -15.69
C SER A 773 -16.77 -9.14 -16.69
N THR A 774 -16.60 -8.89 -17.99
CA THR A 774 -17.24 -9.69 -19.05
C THR A 774 -16.81 -11.17 -18.98
N PRO A 775 -17.68 -12.14 -19.31
CA PRO A 775 -17.32 -13.55 -19.37
C PRO A 775 -16.04 -13.81 -20.19
N GLN A 776 -15.91 -13.14 -21.34
CA GLN A 776 -14.78 -13.29 -22.24
C GLN A 776 -13.46 -12.91 -21.58
N GLN A 777 -13.41 -11.74 -20.92
CA GLN A 777 -12.19 -11.30 -20.24
C GLN A 777 -11.87 -12.16 -19.01
N ARG A 778 -12.88 -12.54 -18.23
CA ARG A 778 -12.68 -13.43 -17.06
C ARG A 778 -12.14 -14.80 -17.46
N ILE A 779 -12.66 -15.39 -18.54
CA ILE A 779 -12.19 -16.67 -19.07
C ILE A 779 -10.78 -16.54 -19.65
N ARG A 780 -10.51 -15.48 -20.43
CA ARG A 780 -9.16 -15.19 -20.93
C ARG A 780 -8.17 -15.10 -19.76
N ASN A 781 -8.49 -14.31 -18.74
CA ASN A 781 -7.64 -14.11 -17.58
C ASN A 781 -7.38 -15.42 -16.82
N LEU A 782 -8.43 -16.20 -16.52
CA LEU A 782 -8.33 -17.53 -15.89
C LEU A 782 -7.34 -18.43 -16.65
N VAL A 783 -7.51 -18.51 -17.98
CA VAL A 783 -6.67 -19.36 -18.83
C VAL A 783 -5.23 -18.84 -18.87
N GLU A 784 -5.01 -17.54 -19.04
CA GLU A 784 -3.67 -16.95 -19.03
C GLU A 784 -2.94 -17.14 -17.69
N VAL A 785 -3.65 -17.07 -16.56
CA VAL A 785 -3.06 -17.37 -15.24
C VAL A 785 -2.70 -18.86 -15.15
N ALA A 786 -3.57 -19.77 -15.57
CA ALA A 786 -3.29 -21.20 -15.57
C ALA A 786 -2.10 -21.58 -16.48
N LEU A 787 -1.97 -20.93 -17.63
CA LEU A 787 -0.83 -21.10 -18.54
C LEU A 787 0.49 -20.56 -17.97
N ALA A 788 0.42 -19.57 -17.08
CA ALA A 788 1.57 -19.00 -16.41
C ALA A 788 1.96 -19.75 -15.11
N ASP A 789 1.10 -20.63 -14.61
CA ASP A 789 1.24 -21.30 -13.31
C ASP A 789 2.28 -22.44 -13.32
N HIS A 790 3.54 -22.07 -13.10
CA HIS A 790 4.66 -22.99 -12.96
C HIS A 790 5.02 -23.24 -11.48
N ASN A 791 4.09 -23.03 -10.55
CA ASN A 791 4.33 -23.19 -9.11
C ASN A 791 4.85 -24.60 -8.74
N TYR A 792 4.48 -25.62 -9.51
CA TYR A 792 4.98 -26.99 -9.34
C TYR A 792 6.51 -27.11 -9.49
N LEU A 793 7.16 -26.23 -10.28
CA LEU A 793 8.62 -26.18 -10.40
C LEU A 793 9.31 -25.69 -9.13
N PHE A 794 8.55 -25.04 -8.25
CA PHE A 794 8.98 -24.49 -6.97
C PHE A 794 8.42 -25.27 -5.78
N GLY A 795 7.72 -26.40 -6.00
CA GLY A 795 7.08 -27.15 -4.91
C GLY A 795 5.93 -26.39 -4.24
N LEU A 796 5.31 -25.44 -4.94
CA LEU A 796 4.22 -24.62 -4.43
C LEU A 796 2.86 -25.12 -4.96
N PRO A 797 1.75 -24.90 -4.23
CA PRO A 797 0.43 -25.23 -4.73
C PRO A 797 0.05 -24.32 -5.92
N PRO A 798 -0.90 -24.76 -6.76
CA PRO A 798 -1.39 -23.94 -7.88
C PRO A 798 -1.90 -22.57 -7.43
N MET A 799 -1.78 -21.58 -8.31
CA MET A 799 -2.32 -20.23 -8.10
C MET A 799 -3.85 -20.30 -7.91
N LEU A 800 -4.40 -19.54 -6.95
CA LEU A 800 -5.85 -19.50 -6.74
C LEU A 800 -6.57 -19.09 -8.01
N ASP A 801 -6.05 -18.08 -8.70
CA ASP A 801 -6.62 -17.52 -9.93
C ASP A 801 -6.41 -18.43 -11.18
N ALA A 802 -5.60 -19.49 -11.08
CA ALA A 802 -5.48 -20.52 -12.13
C ALA A 802 -6.57 -21.60 -12.04
N GLN A 803 -7.22 -21.76 -10.88
CA GLN A 803 -8.18 -22.84 -10.67
C GLN A 803 -9.52 -22.57 -11.36
N PRO A 804 -10.14 -23.54 -12.05
CA PRO A 804 -11.43 -23.37 -12.73
C PRO A 804 -12.61 -23.39 -11.75
N ILE A 805 -12.61 -22.48 -10.77
CA ILE A 805 -13.70 -22.31 -9.81
C ILE A 805 -14.84 -21.55 -10.48
N SER A 806 -16.03 -22.16 -10.52
CA SER A 806 -17.22 -21.56 -11.11
C SER A 806 -17.70 -20.32 -10.35
N GLY A 807 -17.94 -19.24 -11.08
CA GLY A 807 -18.75 -18.12 -10.62
C GLY A 807 -19.73 -17.65 -11.70
N ASN A 808 -20.48 -16.58 -11.42
CA ASN A 808 -21.68 -16.27 -12.19
C ASN A 808 -21.45 -15.98 -13.69
N ALA A 809 -20.35 -15.31 -14.05
CA ALA A 809 -20.02 -15.01 -15.44
C ALA A 809 -19.25 -16.16 -16.11
N THR A 810 -18.44 -16.92 -15.35
CA THR A 810 -17.61 -18.01 -15.90
C THR A 810 -18.26 -19.39 -15.92
N LYS A 811 -19.33 -19.62 -15.14
CA LYS A 811 -19.94 -20.95 -14.93
C LYS A 811 -20.26 -21.71 -16.21
N ALA A 812 -20.81 -21.04 -17.23
CA ALA A 812 -21.21 -21.71 -18.46
C ALA A 812 -20.00 -22.30 -19.21
N TRP A 813 -18.88 -21.58 -19.23
CA TRP A 813 -17.64 -22.07 -19.84
C TRP A 813 -16.98 -23.13 -18.97
N ILE A 814 -16.91 -22.91 -17.65
CA ILE A 814 -16.27 -23.85 -16.71
C ILE A 814 -17.00 -25.19 -16.67
N SER A 815 -18.34 -25.22 -16.65
CA SER A 815 -19.09 -26.49 -16.68
C SER A 815 -18.81 -27.32 -17.94
N LYS A 816 -18.47 -26.69 -19.07
CA LYS A 816 -18.22 -27.38 -20.34
C LYS A 816 -16.74 -27.70 -20.57
N TYR A 817 -15.85 -26.81 -20.15
CA TYR A 817 -14.43 -26.85 -20.50
C TYR A 817 -13.48 -26.73 -19.31
N GLY A 818 -13.98 -26.53 -18.08
CA GLY A 818 -13.15 -26.38 -16.88
C GLY A 818 -12.24 -27.58 -16.60
N GLN A 819 -12.69 -28.78 -16.98
CA GLN A 819 -11.89 -30.02 -16.91
C GLN A 819 -10.56 -29.96 -17.70
N THR A 820 -10.42 -29.04 -18.66
CA THR A 820 -9.16 -28.87 -19.42
C THR A 820 -8.11 -28.09 -18.64
N LEU A 821 -8.47 -27.48 -17.50
CA LEU A 821 -7.57 -26.82 -16.56
C LEU A 821 -7.50 -27.56 -15.21
N GLU A 822 -8.55 -28.28 -14.83
CA GLU A 822 -8.66 -28.93 -13.52
C GLU A 822 -7.54 -29.96 -13.28
N GLY A 823 -6.76 -29.73 -12.21
CA GLY A 823 -5.63 -30.58 -11.84
C GLY A 823 -4.50 -30.62 -12.88
N CYS A 824 -4.48 -29.67 -13.81
CA CYS A 824 -3.40 -29.54 -14.79
C CYS A 824 -2.28 -28.62 -14.26
N LYS A 825 -1.09 -28.78 -14.82
CA LYS A 825 0.09 -27.92 -14.59
C LYS A 825 0.45 -27.18 -15.88
N ALA A 826 1.10 -26.02 -15.81
CA ALA A 826 1.61 -25.36 -17.01
C ALA A 826 2.51 -26.32 -17.82
N GLY A 827 2.25 -26.39 -19.12
CA GLY A 827 2.79 -27.41 -20.01
C GLY A 827 4.08 -27.04 -20.72
N PRO A 828 4.58 -27.94 -21.59
CA PRO A 828 5.87 -27.76 -22.25
C PRO A 828 5.89 -26.62 -23.28
N TRP A 829 4.72 -26.10 -23.67
CA TRP A 829 4.58 -24.92 -24.51
C TRP A 829 3.89 -23.78 -23.75
N PRO A 830 4.20 -22.50 -24.05
CA PRO A 830 3.64 -21.34 -23.34
C PRO A 830 2.10 -21.25 -23.32
N ASN A 831 1.45 -21.93 -24.25
CA ASN A 831 0.00 -21.95 -24.43
C ASN A 831 -0.61 -23.33 -24.14
N SER A 832 0.03 -24.13 -23.28
CA SER A 832 -0.44 -25.46 -22.91
C SER A 832 -0.48 -25.68 -21.41
N VAL A 833 -1.38 -26.58 -20.98
CA VAL A 833 -1.37 -27.21 -19.65
C VAL A 833 -1.42 -28.72 -19.82
N PHE A 834 -0.97 -29.50 -18.84
CA PHE A 834 -0.93 -30.96 -18.95
C PHE A 834 -1.36 -31.68 -17.66
N LYS A 835 -1.78 -32.94 -17.85
CA LYS A 835 -2.05 -33.92 -16.81
C LYS A 835 -1.62 -35.29 -17.34
N ASN A 836 -0.54 -35.85 -16.81
CA ASN A 836 0.10 -37.08 -17.28
C ASN A 836 0.46 -37.00 -18.78
N ASN A 837 -0.06 -37.91 -19.60
CA ASN A 837 0.17 -38.00 -21.05
C ASN A 837 -0.79 -37.14 -21.89
N ILE A 838 -1.66 -36.34 -21.23
CA ILE A 838 -2.62 -35.46 -21.89
C ILE A 838 -2.14 -34.02 -21.79
N VAL A 839 -2.10 -33.34 -22.93
CA VAL A 839 -1.82 -31.90 -23.01
C VAL A 839 -3.02 -31.18 -23.61
N TYR A 840 -3.50 -30.15 -22.92
CA TYR A 840 -4.49 -29.22 -23.46
C TYR A 840 -3.77 -27.97 -23.96
N VAL A 841 -3.94 -27.66 -25.23
CA VAL A 841 -3.40 -26.45 -25.86
C VAL A 841 -4.52 -25.41 -25.95
N HIS A 842 -4.33 -24.28 -25.28
CA HIS A 842 -5.27 -23.16 -25.22
C HIS A 842 -4.78 -22.02 -26.10
N ILE A 843 -5.52 -21.70 -27.16
CA ILE A 843 -5.13 -20.70 -28.16
C ILE A 843 -6.11 -19.53 -28.06
N LEU A 844 -5.70 -18.50 -27.32
CA LEU A 844 -6.48 -17.29 -27.06
C LEU A 844 -6.31 -16.23 -28.17
N ASN A 845 -5.20 -16.29 -28.89
CA ASN A 845 -4.87 -15.38 -29.99
C ASN A 845 -4.49 -16.22 -31.21
N TRP A 846 -5.47 -16.50 -32.08
CA TRP A 846 -5.26 -17.29 -33.29
C TRP A 846 -4.50 -16.46 -34.34
N LYS A 847 -3.42 -17.03 -34.91
CA LYS A 847 -2.65 -16.39 -35.98
C LYS A 847 -3.11 -16.88 -37.35
N GLU A 848 -2.96 -16.02 -38.35
CA GLU A 848 -3.18 -16.40 -39.74
C GLU A 848 -2.28 -17.60 -40.11
N GLY A 849 -2.87 -18.65 -40.70
CA GLY A 849 -2.15 -19.89 -41.03
C GLY A 849 -1.98 -20.90 -39.87
N GLY A 850 -2.47 -20.59 -38.66
CA GLY A 850 -2.46 -21.48 -37.49
C GLY A 850 -1.26 -21.28 -36.56
N ILE A 851 -1.00 -22.28 -35.70
CA ILE A 851 0.13 -22.26 -34.75
C ILE A 851 1.04 -23.48 -34.94
N MET A 852 2.33 -23.31 -34.62
CA MET A 852 3.31 -24.39 -34.60
C MET A 852 3.80 -24.61 -33.16
N LEU A 853 3.66 -25.83 -32.67
CA LEU A 853 4.21 -26.25 -31.38
C LEU A 853 5.51 -27.00 -31.64
N SER A 854 6.61 -26.62 -30.97
CA SER A 854 7.91 -27.27 -31.17
C SER A 854 7.88 -28.75 -30.79
N THR A 855 8.66 -29.59 -31.47
CA THR A 855 8.79 -31.02 -31.15
C THR A 855 9.20 -31.25 -29.69
N ILE A 856 8.57 -32.23 -29.05
CA ILE A 856 8.97 -32.81 -27.76
C ILE A 856 9.28 -34.29 -27.95
N PRO A 857 10.10 -34.93 -27.09
CA PRO A 857 10.47 -36.34 -27.21
C PRO A 857 9.33 -37.29 -26.80
N ARG A 858 8.16 -37.13 -27.41
CA ARG A 858 6.96 -37.95 -27.24
C ARG A 858 6.23 -38.11 -28.55
N LYS A 859 5.66 -39.29 -28.77
CA LYS A 859 4.87 -39.58 -29.96
C LYS A 859 3.43 -39.15 -29.72
N LEU A 860 2.90 -38.31 -30.60
CA LEU A 860 1.47 -38.00 -30.60
C LEU A 860 0.69 -39.26 -31.01
N ILE A 861 -0.20 -39.74 -30.14
CA ILE A 861 -1.08 -40.88 -30.39
C ILE A 861 -2.36 -40.43 -31.06
N THR A 862 -3.00 -39.40 -30.51
CA THR A 862 -4.24 -38.84 -31.06
C THR A 862 -4.44 -37.39 -30.63
N TYR A 863 -5.35 -36.69 -31.30
CA TYR A 863 -5.79 -35.36 -30.91
C TYR A 863 -7.31 -35.23 -31.04
N LYS A 864 -7.87 -34.27 -30.30
CA LYS A 864 -9.29 -33.89 -30.37
C LYS A 864 -9.43 -32.37 -30.32
N SER A 865 -10.13 -31.80 -31.30
CA SER A 865 -10.62 -30.42 -31.23
C SER A 865 -11.73 -30.35 -30.18
N ILE A 866 -11.50 -29.65 -29.07
CA ILE A 866 -12.50 -29.49 -27.99
C ILE A 866 -13.40 -28.28 -28.29
N THR A 867 -12.80 -27.20 -28.81
CA THR A 867 -13.51 -26.02 -29.32
C THR A 867 -12.91 -25.61 -30.66
N GLY A 868 -13.69 -24.92 -31.48
CA GLY A 868 -13.34 -24.66 -32.88
C GLY A 868 -13.31 -25.94 -33.72
N ASN A 869 -12.90 -25.79 -34.97
CA ASN A 869 -12.68 -26.90 -35.89
C ASN A 869 -11.22 -26.90 -36.35
N VAL A 870 -10.37 -27.58 -35.58
CA VAL A 870 -8.93 -27.62 -35.85
C VAL A 870 -8.44 -28.98 -36.30
N LYS A 871 -7.41 -28.96 -37.13
CA LYS A 871 -6.61 -30.10 -37.58
C LYS A 871 -5.20 -29.97 -37.04
N VAL A 872 -4.69 -31.06 -36.47
CA VAL A 872 -3.30 -31.19 -36.02
C VAL A 872 -2.54 -32.08 -37.01
N VAL A 873 -1.40 -31.60 -37.49
CA VAL A 873 -0.48 -32.34 -38.38
C VAL A 873 0.89 -32.39 -37.73
N GLN A 874 1.42 -33.60 -37.55
CA GLN A 874 2.79 -33.80 -37.08
C GLN A 874 3.78 -33.61 -38.23
N LEU A 875 4.73 -32.72 -38.05
CA LEU A 875 5.82 -32.40 -38.96
C LEU A 875 7.16 -32.64 -38.24
N ILE A 876 8.26 -32.64 -38.99
CA ILE A 876 9.62 -32.80 -38.44
C ILE A 876 9.91 -31.72 -37.38
N GLN A 877 9.44 -30.49 -37.63
CA GLN A 877 9.69 -29.32 -36.78
C GLN A 877 8.72 -29.21 -35.59
N GLY A 878 7.67 -30.05 -35.54
CA GLY A 878 6.70 -30.04 -34.45
C GLY A 878 5.26 -30.31 -34.89
N LEU A 879 4.29 -29.89 -34.08
CA LEU A 879 2.86 -30.07 -34.36
C LEU A 879 2.27 -28.78 -34.92
N LYS A 880 1.78 -28.83 -36.17
CA LYS A 880 1.07 -27.72 -36.81
C LYS A 880 -0.42 -27.83 -36.54
N ILE A 881 -1.00 -26.81 -35.92
CA ILE A 881 -2.44 -26.71 -35.65
C ILE A 881 -3.03 -25.66 -36.59
N THR A 882 -4.00 -26.04 -37.41
CA THR A 882 -4.66 -25.19 -38.41
C THR A 882 -6.17 -25.39 -38.38
N GLY A 883 -6.95 -24.50 -39.00
CA GLY A 883 -8.40 -24.64 -39.08
C GLY A 883 -9.13 -23.36 -38.66
N THR A 884 -10.38 -23.52 -38.23
CA THR A 884 -11.26 -22.42 -37.83
C THR A 884 -11.27 -22.31 -36.29
N PRO A 885 -10.79 -21.19 -35.71
CA PRO A 885 -10.75 -21.03 -34.26
C PRO A 885 -12.13 -20.83 -33.64
N ASP A 886 -12.24 -21.17 -32.36
CA ASP A 886 -13.29 -20.66 -31.49
C ASP A 886 -13.07 -19.17 -31.20
N SER A 887 -14.14 -18.39 -31.11
CA SER A 887 -14.08 -16.93 -30.92
C SER A 887 -13.49 -16.48 -29.59
N LEU A 888 -13.49 -17.35 -28.57
CA LEU A 888 -13.00 -17.03 -27.23
C LEU A 888 -11.71 -17.77 -26.91
N ASN A 889 -11.71 -19.09 -27.05
CA ASN A 889 -10.60 -19.95 -26.66
C ASN A 889 -10.65 -21.22 -27.50
N THR A 890 -9.69 -21.39 -28.40
CA THR A 890 -9.56 -22.63 -29.17
C THR A 890 -8.76 -23.65 -28.37
N ILE A 891 -9.37 -24.78 -28.07
CA ILE A 891 -8.83 -25.79 -27.16
C ILE A 891 -8.61 -27.09 -27.93
N VAL A 892 -7.39 -27.61 -27.85
CA VAL A 892 -7.00 -28.88 -28.48
C VAL A 892 -6.48 -29.82 -27.42
N ARG A 893 -7.07 -31.01 -27.32
CA ARG A 893 -6.55 -32.10 -26.51
C ARG A 893 -5.56 -32.90 -27.34
N LEU A 894 -4.34 -33.03 -26.89
CA LEU A 894 -3.29 -33.88 -27.45
C LEU A 894 -3.02 -35.03 -26.47
N GLU A 895 -2.92 -36.25 -26.99
CA GLU A 895 -2.59 -37.43 -26.20
C GLU A 895 -1.31 -38.05 -26.72
N PHE A 896 -0.36 -38.24 -25.80
CA PHE A 896 0.96 -38.79 -26.07
C PHE A 896 1.09 -40.22 -25.57
N ASP A 897 2.12 -40.89 -26.05
CA ASP A 897 2.48 -42.26 -25.72
C ASP A 897 2.89 -42.46 -24.26
N ASP A 898 3.37 -41.41 -23.60
CA ASP A 898 3.72 -41.40 -22.17
C ASP A 898 3.51 -40.01 -21.57
N SER A 899 3.63 -39.89 -20.25
CA SER A 899 3.58 -38.63 -19.52
C SER A 899 4.54 -37.59 -20.11
N VAL A 900 4.09 -36.33 -20.15
CA VAL A 900 4.94 -35.19 -20.55
C VAL A 900 5.55 -34.48 -19.33
N GLU A 901 5.31 -34.98 -18.13
CA GLU A 901 5.71 -34.33 -16.88
C GLU A 901 7.23 -34.20 -16.74
N ASP A 902 7.97 -35.26 -17.03
CA ASP A 902 9.44 -35.28 -17.02
C ASP A 902 10.01 -34.28 -18.03
N ILE A 903 9.38 -34.13 -19.20
CA ILE A 903 9.75 -33.11 -20.19
C ILE A 903 9.57 -31.73 -19.57
N ALA A 904 8.38 -31.42 -19.04
CA ALA A 904 8.09 -30.13 -18.44
C ALA A 904 9.01 -29.82 -17.24
N MET A 905 9.33 -30.83 -16.42
CA MET A 905 10.27 -30.73 -15.29
C MET A 905 11.73 -30.56 -15.72
N SER A 906 12.10 -31.01 -16.93
CA SER A 906 13.45 -30.87 -17.50
C SER A 906 13.68 -29.57 -18.28
N LEU A 907 12.60 -28.87 -18.70
CA LEU A 907 12.70 -27.58 -19.39
C LEU A 907 13.56 -26.54 -18.63
N PRO A 908 13.47 -26.42 -17.30
CA PRO A 908 14.36 -25.59 -16.50
C PRO A 908 15.86 -25.80 -16.77
N SER A 909 16.25 -27.04 -17.01
CA SER A 909 17.63 -27.48 -17.20
C SER A 909 18.11 -27.32 -18.65
N LYS A 910 17.25 -26.87 -19.57
CA LYS A 910 17.61 -26.69 -20.98
C LYS A 910 18.79 -25.74 -21.12
N GLY A 911 19.85 -26.24 -21.76
CA GLY A 911 21.10 -25.50 -21.96
C GLY A 911 22.10 -25.64 -20.80
N SER A 912 21.77 -26.38 -19.73
CA SER A 912 22.74 -26.70 -18.69
C SER A 912 23.78 -27.70 -19.20
N PHE A 913 25.03 -27.52 -18.78
CA PHE A 913 26.11 -28.45 -19.08
C PHE A 913 26.02 -29.76 -18.31
N THR A 914 25.19 -29.86 -17.27
CA THR A 914 24.95 -31.09 -16.50
C THR A 914 23.74 -31.89 -17.02
N LEU A 915 22.89 -31.30 -17.86
CA LEU A 915 21.69 -31.95 -18.37
C LEU A 915 22.03 -33.24 -19.13
N GLY A 916 21.42 -34.35 -18.72
CA GLY A 916 21.65 -35.68 -19.31
C GLY A 916 22.98 -36.34 -18.92
N LYS A 917 23.80 -35.72 -18.06
CA LYS A 917 25.04 -36.31 -17.55
C LYS A 917 24.81 -37.08 -16.25
N LYS A 918 25.65 -38.08 -15.98
CA LYS A 918 25.63 -38.83 -14.72
C LYS A 918 26.07 -37.93 -13.57
N CYS A 919 25.19 -37.72 -12.60
CA CYS A 919 25.50 -37.08 -11.33
C CYS A 919 25.87 -38.15 -10.29
N ILE A 920 27.08 -38.10 -9.76
CA ILE A 920 27.57 -39.01 -8.72
C ILE A 920 27.26 -38.38 -7.37
N ILE A 921 26.30 -38.96 -6.64
CA ILE A 921 25.93 -38.50 -5.30
C ILE A 921 26.61 -39.41 -4.26
N GLN A 922 27.34 -38.82 -3.32
CA GLN A 922 27.95 -39.52 -2.18
C GLN A 922 27.46 -38.92 -0.87
N SER A 923 27.24 -39.77 0.14
CA SER A 923 26.89 -39.34 1.50
C SER A 923 28.09 -39.54 2.42
N GLN A 924 28.39 -38.52 3.22
CA GLN A 924 29.38 -38.60 4.29
C GLN A 924 28.71 -38.97 5.62
N THR A 925 29.50 -39.45 6.58
CA THR A 925 29.05 -39.88 7.91
C THR A 925 28.41 -38.76 8.74
N ASN A 926 28.70 -37.50 8.44
CA ASN A 926 28.15 -36.31 9.09
C ASN A 926 26.81 -35.82 8.48
N GLY A 927 26.27 -36.54 7.48
CA GLY A 927 25.05 -36.18 6.75
C GLY A 927 25.26 -35.12 5.64
N GLN A 928 26.51 -34.80 5.29
CA GLN A 928 26.84 -34.00 4.12
C GLN A 928 26.72 -34.84 2.84
N LEU A 929 26.09 -34.28 1.82
CA LEU A 929 26.00 -34.85 0.48
C LEU A 929 26.96 -34.11 -0.45
N THR A 930 27.58 -34.86 -1.35
CA THR A 930 28.31 -34.31 -2.50
C THR A 930 27.64 -34.77 -3.79
N ALA A 931 27.36 -33.86 -4.71
CA ALA A 931 26.84 -34.16 -6.04
C ALA A 931 27.85 -33.71 -7.09
N GLU A 932 28.52 -34.65 -7.73
CA GLU A 932 29.56 -34.38 -8.73
C GLU A 932 29.08 -34.68 -10.15
N VAL A 933 29.34 -33.76 -11.08
CA VAL A 933 29.10 -33.93 -12.51
C VAL A 933 30.37 -33.61 -13.28
N ASN A 934 30.86 -34.58 -14.04
CA ASN A 934 32.01 -34.43 -14.93
C ASN A 934 31.56 -33.95 -16.31
N PHE A 935 32.28 -33.00 -16.90
CA PHE A 935 32.04 -32.57 -18.28
C PHE A 935 32.85 -33.42 -19.26
N ASN A 936 32.39 -33.47 -20.51
CA ASN A 936 33.12 -34.19 -21.58
C ASN A 936 34.29 -33.36 -22.12
N GLU A 937 34.21 -32.04 -21.95
CA GLU A 937 35.18 -31.04 -22.37
C GLU A 937 35.10 -29.87 -21.40
N GLU A 938 36.10 -28.98 -21.41
CA GLU A 938 36.11 -27.80 -20.56
C GLU A 938 34.92 -26.87 -20.88
N LYS A 939 34.25 -26.40 -19.84
CA LYS A 939 33.10 -25.50 -19.94
C LYS A 939 33.34 -24.21 -19.18
N SER A 940 33.05 -23.09 -19.82
CA SER A 940 32.92 -21.81 -19.13
C SER A 940 31.54 -21.75 -18.47
N ILE A 941 31.51 -21.73 -17.15
CA ILE A 941 30.29 -21.68 -16.33
C ILE A 941 30.23 -20.35 -15.59
N LYS A 942 29.03 -19.81 -15.40
CA LYS A 942 28.80 -18.52 -14.72
C LYS A 942 27.50 -18.47 -13.90
N ARG A 943 26.70 -19.53 -13.95
CA ARG A 943 25.47 -19.66 -13.18
C ARG A 943 25.30 -21.09 -12.71
N PHE A 944 24.77 -21.25 -11.52
CA PHE A 944 24.31 -22.55 -11.03
C PHE A 944 22.85 -22.46 -10.61
N GLU A 945 22.20 -23.61 -10.58
CA GLU A 945 20.90 -23.81 -9.97
C GLU A 945 20.88 -25.22 -9.38
N PHE A 946 20.40 -25.39 -8.16
CA PHE A 946 20.18 -26.72 -7.61
C PHE A 946 18.90 -26.78 -6.80
N THR A 947 18.39 -28.00 -6.63
CA THR A 947 17.27 -28.27 -5.74
C THR A 947 17.57 -29.38 -4.75
N ILE A 948 17.07 -29.23 -3.51
CA ILE A 948 17.29 -30.18 -2.42
C ILE A 948 15.96 -30.61 -1.77
N ASP A 949 15.98 -31.78 -1.12
CA ASP A 949 14.95 -32.14 -0.13
C ASP A 949 15.28 -31.48 1.21
N ASN A 950 14.44 -30.52 1.61
CA ASN A 950 14.58 -29.76 2.85
C ASN A 950 13.26 -29.72 3.67
N PRO A 951 12.71 -30.89 4.06
CA PRO A 951 11.38 -30.99 4.66
C PRO A 951 11.29 -30.40 6.07
N SER A 952 12.44 -30.20 6.73
CA SER A 952 12.55 -29.66 8.08
C SER A 952 13.00 -28.19 8.11
N TYR A 953 12.91 -27.48 6.97
CA TYR A 953 13.28 -26.07 6.95
C TYR A 953 12.36 -25.27 7.87
N LEU A 954 12.97 -24.33 8.57
CA LEU A 954 12.28 -23.26 9.28
C LEU A 954 12.75 -21.93 8.72
N ARG A 955 11.81 -20.98 8.61
CA ARG A 955 12.09 -19.63 8.13
C ARG A 955 13.29 -18.99 8.85
N GLY A 956 14.14 -18.30 8.10
CA GLY A 956 15.39 -17.70 8.59
C GLY A 956 16.54 -18.68 8.84
N GLN A 957 16.33 -20.01 8.74
CA GLN A 957 17.37 -21.02 8.96
C GLN A 957 17.91 -21.56 7.63
N GLY A 958 19.02 -20.99 7.17
CA GLY A 958 19.70 -21.42 5.96
C GLY A 958 20.59 -22.64 6.16
N ARG A 959 20.79 -23.43 5.10
CA ARG A 959 21.80 -24.50 5.05
C ARG A 959 22.97 -24.03 4.22
N SER A 960 24.16 -24.03 4.80
CA SER A 960 25.37 -23.67 4.07
C SER A 960 25.70 -24.72 3.02
N PHE A 961 26.20 -24.24 1.88
CA PHE A 961 26.68 -25.08 0.79
C PHE A 961 27.93 -24.48 0.15
N GLU A 962 28.68 -25.34 -0.51
CA GLU A 962 29.77 -24.94 -1.39
C GLU A 962 29.51 -25.47 -2.79
N LEU A 963 29.71 -24.62 -3.79
CA LEU A 963 29.88 -25.06 -5.16
C LEU A 963 31.37 -25.05 -5.47
N GLN A 964 31.89 -26.22 -5.84
CA GLN A 964 33.27 -26.43 -6.21
C GLN A 964 33.36 -26.74 -7.71
N ALA A 965 34.44 -26.31 -8.34
CA ALA A 965 34.78 -26.65 -9.72
C ALA A 965 36.16 -27.28 -9.78
N ARG A 966 36.32 -28.32 -10.60
CA ARG A 966 37.64 -28.85 -10.96
C ARG A 966 38.17 -28.02 -12.12
N LEU A 967 39.24 -27.25 -11.87
CA LEU A 967 39.81 -26.32 -12.84
C LEU A 967 40.69 -27.07 -13.86
N THR A 968 41.31 -26.30 -14.75
CA THR A 968 42.16 -26.83 -15.84
C THR A 968 43.41 -27.55 -15.32
N ASP A 969 43.90 -27.14 -14.15
CA ASP A 969 45.02 -27.75 -13.40
C ASP A 969 44.62 -28.99 -12.58
N ASP A 970 43.39 -29.48 -12.77
CA ASP A 970 42.78 -30.63 -12.09
C ASP A 970 42.58 -30.47 -10.57
N ASN A 971 42.77 -29.26 -10.03
CA ASN A 971 42.47 -28.95 -8.63
C ASN A 971 40.99 -28.59 -8.42
N TRP A 972 40.41 -29.07 -7.32
CA TRP A 972 39.11 -28.61 -6.86
C TRP A 972 39.24 -27.28 -6.13
N LYS A 973 38.46 -26.29 -6.56
CA LYS A 973 38.37 -24.99 -5.89
C LYS A 973 36.93 -24.64 -5.61
N THR A 974 36.66 -24.12 -4.43
CA THR A 974 35.36 -23.51 -4.11
C THR A 974 35.19 -22.22 -4.91
N ILE A 975 34.19 -22.20 -5.78
CA ILE A 975 33.88 -21.08 -6.67
C ILE A 975 32.71 -20.24 -6.16
N TYR A 976 31.90 -20.80 -5.26
CA TYR A 976 30.81 -20.10 -4.59
C TYR A 976 30.53 -20.74 -3.22
N GLN A 977 30.27 -19.91 -2.22
CA GLN A 977 29.76 -20.31 -0.91
C GLN A 977 28.51 -19.50 -0.61
N GLY A 978 27.50 -20.14 -0.02
CA GLY A 978 26.28 -19.45 0.36
C GLY A 978 25.37 -20.31 1.21
N ASN A 979 24.16 -19.83 1.43
CA ASN A 979 23.13 -20.56 2.14
C ASN A 979 21.93 -20.78 1.22
N VAL A 980 21.29 -21.94 1.35
CA VAL A 980 19.96 -22.18 0.79
C VAL A 980 18.94 -22.11 1.93
N PHE A 981 18.02 -21.16 1.82
CA PHE A 981 16.91 -20.97 2.77
C PHE A 981 15.65 -21.69 2.30
N GLY A 982 15.78 -22.77 1.55
CA GLY A 982 14.60 -23.47 1.08
C GLY A 982 14.94 -24.74 0.32
N THR A 983 14.25 -24.96 -0.80
CA THR A 983 14.48 -26.13 -1.65
C THR A 983 15.28 -25.78 -2.89
N ILE A 984 15.41 -24.49 -3.23
CA ILE A 984 16.01 -24.02 -4.47
C ILE A 984 17.04 -22.95 -4.14
N CYS A 985 18.17 -22.99 -4.84
CA CYS A 985 19.10 -21.87 -4.89
C CYS A 985 19.64 -21.74 -6.32
N SER A 986 19.57 -20.54 -6.87
CA SER A 986 20.10 -20.17 -8.19
C SER A 986 20.83 -18.85 -8.08
N ASN A 987 22.11 -18.82 -8.42
CA ASN A 987 22.88 -17.58 -8.43
C ASN A 987 23.91 -17.54 -9.55
N THR A 988 24.38 -16.34 -9.87
CA THR A 988 25.42 -16.06 -10.85
C THR A 988 26.73 -15.72 -10.16
N PHE A 989 27.83 -15.97 -10.85
CA PHE A 989 29.18 -15.64 -10.39
C PHE A 989 30.06 -15.32 -11.61
N ASN A 990 31.27 -14.80 -11.36
CA ASN A 990 32.20 -14.48 -12.45
C ASN A 990 32.53 -15.75 -13.27
N PRO A 991 32.50 -15.68 -14.61
CA PRO A 991 32.74 -16.86 -15.45
C PRO A 991 34.05 -17.57 -15.11
N ILE A 992 34.01 -18.91 -15.04
CA ILE A 992 35.16 -19.76 -14.78
C ILE A 992 35.16 -20.95 -15.73
N VAL A 993 36.34 -21.41 -16.14
CA VAL A 993 36.50 -22.62 -16.96
C VAL A 993 36.70 -23.83 -16.03
N ALA A 994 35.92 -24.87 -16.23
CA ALA A 994 35.92 -26.07 -15.38
C ALA A 994 35.79 -27.36 -16.21
N LYS A 995 36.37 -28.45 -15.71
CA LYS A 995 36.23 -29.83 -16.22
C LYS A 995 35.14 -30.63 -15.49
N ALA A 996 34.80 -30.23 -14.27
CA ALA A 996 33.74 -30.84 -13.47
C ALA A 996 33.21 -29.85 -12.43
N VAL A 997 32.01 -30.10 -11.92
CA VAL A 997 31.41 -29.33 -10.82
C VAL A 997 30.95 -30.27 -9.71
N ARG A 998 31.00 -29.77 -8.48
CA ARG A 998 30.57 -30.49 -7.28
C ARG A 998 29.81 -29.57 -6.34
N LEU A 999 28.58 -29.93 -6.00
CA LEU A 999 27.83 -29.28 -4.91
C LEU A 999 28.08 -30.05 -3.61
N VAL A 1000 28.42 -29.34 -2.55
CA VAL A 1000 28.65 -29.88 -1.19
C VAL A 1000 27.63 -29.24 -0.24
N ILE A 1001 26.73 -30.04 0.33
CA ILE A 1001 25.64 -29.51 1.18
C ILE A 1001 25.12 -30.55 2.18
N LYS A 1002 24.75 -30.12 3.38
CA LYS A 1002 24.01 -30.97 4.33
C LYS A 1002 22.51 -30.93 4.03
N ALA A 1003 22.00 -31.90 3.28
CA ALA A 1003 20.59 -32.04 2.94
C ALA A 1003 20.17 -33.52 2.93
N LYS A 1004 18.86 -33.80 2.92
CA LYS A 1004 18.37 -35.19 2.86
C LYS A 1004 18.57 -35.82 1.48
N ALA A 1005 18.42 -35.02 0.42
CA ALA A 1005 18.70 -35.42 -0.95
C ALA A 1005 19.01 -34.19 -1.82
N ILE A 1006 19.77 -34.38 -2.89
CA ILE A 1006 19.96 -33.41 -3.97
C ILE A 1006 19.15 -33.92 -5.16
N LYS A 1007 18.14 -33.15 -5.58
CA LYS A 1007 17.21 -33.55 -6.64
C LYS A 1007 17.68 -33.12 -8.02
N GLN A 1008 18.43 -32.02 -8.10
CA GLN A 1008 18.93 -31.44 -9.34
C GLN A 1008 20.18 -30.61 -9.07
N LEU A 1009 21.14 -30.63 -9.99
CA LEU A 1009 22.27 -29.72 -10.04
C LEU A 1009 22.52 -29.32 -11.50
N ASP A 1010 22.31 -28.04 -11.79
CA ASP A 1010 22.51 -27.44 -13.09
C ASP A 1010 23.55 -26.34 -13.03
N VAL A 1011 24.41 -26.30 -14.05
CA VAL A 1011 25.35 -25.20 -14.29
C VAL A 1011 25.29 -24.75 -15.74
N PHE A 1012 25.48 -23.46 -15.98
CA PHE A 1012 25.26 -22.80 -17.26
C PHE A 1012 26.38 -21.81 -17.59
#